data_AF-A0A7X7BBT4-F1
#
_entry.id   AF-A0A7X7BBT4-F1
#
_cell.length_a   1.000
_cell.length_b   1.000
_cell.length_c   1.000
_cell.angle_alpha   90.00
_cell.angle_beta   90.00
_cell.angle_gamma   90.00
#
_symmetry.space_group_name_H-M   'P 1'
#
loop_
_entity.id
_entity.type
_entity.pdbx_description
1 polymer ?
#
loop_
_entity_poly.entity_id
_entity_poly.type
_entity_poly.pdbx_seq_one_letter_code
_entity_poly.pdbx_strand_id
1 'polypeptide(L)'
;SDGAWHHVALTYDGGTRAVGLFVDYVPSGRGTTLNQLVYDESDLVLGRGLDGWLDEMRLSAGALHPEQFLRPTRFFSDMKPKAAVLPPLLDQTPTRVQSALKPALKRIGTLIPKSVGERNTSQWSLGCETLDRDLADWDAYKGYLVPLGIRRIRLQGGWNRTEKKKGEYDFEWLDRIVDSAHELGLTVCLETSYNNRLYEPGGATGPGGLLPSGEETLAAWDRWVEAMARRYAAKGVKEWMMYNEPNLRKENMPERIVANNIRTAEIIRRVDPEAKIGAFVLAGLNVDMLKTMLESIKGQGKLDLFHWAIYHGYSGNPDRLNGRMAEFNALLAEIAPKIRPWQGEAGCASEEVQFALSGIDWTEYSHAKWNARRMLCDIGHGVESSVFTISDLGYHKDFISRYGLIKTNPDNSVIKVKTAYYTVQNVVTVFNDALERLPGYALTVSEGATNLTWFAFRDRKSGLDVVALWDGTEIPSNHSEIETAQVTVKGGRFKEPVWLDLITGNLYELPAEQVAVSGGTVVFKDVPVYDGPAALMDKSLLTFVPAREKKGAKKAAKEKPVKKSVKADESRFAKYLLPGTQQPAPAVLVLGHKDEAAAGLVKWLNGREAHAFVLETEGLSAAEVVKAAQGALEAIRSRAAEWQVKAGSVGVLGHGASGAWAAGVEGTDFAVVIDAGERAVAPALTAKGRLFVGKKDAWETPLATWLEQFKGKVF
;
A
#
# COMPACT_ATOMS: atom_id res chain seq x y z
N SER A 1 23.91 28.60 38.35
CA SER A 1 25.09 28.94 37.52
C SER A 1 26.04 27.75 37.35
N ASP A 2 25.84 26.69 38.13
CA ASP A 2 26.46 25.37 38.00
C ASP A 2 25.78 24.45 36.96
N GLY A 3 24.67 24.89 36.38
CA GLY A 3 23.91 24.13 35.37
C GLY A 3 22.96 23.09 35.97
N ALA A 4 22.75 23.09 37.29
CA ALA A 4 21.82 22.20 37.97
C ALA A 4 20.44 22.86 38.21
N TRP A 5 19.43 22.02 38.38
CA TRP A 5 18.13 22.44 38.90
C TRP A 5 18.21 22.57 40.42
N HIS A 6 17.73 23.69 40.96
CA HIS A 6 17.67 23.94 42.39
C HIS A 6 16.23 24.22 42.83
N HIS A 7 15.91 23.76 44.04
CA HIS A 7 14.68 24.16 44.71
C HIS A 7 14.90 25.48 45.46
N VAL A 8 14.15 26.52 45.11
CA VAL A 8 14.24 27.82 45.78
C VAL A 8 12.94 28.11 46.52
N ALA A 9 13.04 28.38 47.82
CA ALA A 9 11.89 28.75 48.66
C ALA A 9 12.10 30.11 49.32
N LEU A 10 11.06 30.94 49.29
CA LEU A 10 11.01 32.22 50.00
C LEU A 10 9.91 32.15 51.07
N THR A 11 10.24 32.45 52.31
CA THR A 11 9.28 32.58 53.40
C THR A 11 9.08 34.04 53.76
N TYR A 12 7.86 34.40 54.16
CA TYR A 12 7.52 35.74 54.65
C TYR A 12 6.69 35.64 55.92
N ASP A 13 7.12 36.36 56.96
CA ASP A 13 6.36 36.55 58.19
C ASP A 13 5.68 37.93 58.14
N GLY A 14 4.34 37.93 58.05
CA GLY A 14 3.55 39.17 57.97
C GLY A 14 3.58 40.02 59.25
N GLY A 15 3.83 39.42 60.42
CA GLY A 15 3.89 40.14 61.69
C GLY A 15 5.22 40.86 61.90
N THR A 16 6.32 40.23 61.49
CA THR A 16 7.68 40.80 61.66
C THR A 16 8.26 41.41 60.37
N ARG A 17 7.60 41.19 59.22
CA ARG A 17 8.05 41.50 57.86
C ARG A 17 9.34 40.79 57.44
N ALA A 18 9.76 39.78 58.20
CA ALA A 18 10.96 39.02 57.92
C ALA A 18 10.79 38.16 56.67
N VAL A 19 11.84 38.10 55.85
CA VAL A 19 11.93 37.26 54.66
C VAL A 19 13.10 36.29 54.83
N GLY A 20 12.88 35.01 54.56
CA GLY A 20 13.91 33.98 54.48
C GLY A 20 14.00 33.40 53.07
N LEU A 21 15.21 33.25 52.53
CA LEU A 21 15.47 32.59 51.26
C LEU A 21 16.23 31.29 51.50
N PHE A 22 15.79 30.22 50.85
CA PHE A 22 16.38 28.89 50.92
C PHE A 22 16.68 28.40 49.51
N VAL A 23 17.83 27.76 49.34
CA VAL A 23 18.20 27.04 48.11
C VAL A 23 18.53 25.61 48.51
N ASP A 24 17.86 24.63 47.90
CA ASP A 24 17.96 23.22 48.22
C ASP A 24 17.84 22.95 49.74
N TYR A 25 16.83 23.57 50.34
CA TYR A 25 16.51 23.48 51.78
C TYR A 25 17.55 24.12 52.71
N VAL A 26 18.60 24.74 52.17
CA VAL A 26 19.63 25.44 52.95
C VAL A 26 19.33 26.93 53.00
N PRO A 27 19.33 27.58 54.18
CA PRO A 27 19.20 29.03 54.30
C PRO A 27 20.29 29.73 53.49
N SER A 28 19.90 30.52 52.50
CA SER A 28 20.78 31.21 51.57
C SER A 28 20.73 32.73 51.71
N GLY A 29 19.65 33.27 52.28
CA GLY A 29 19.52 34.71 52.53
C GLY A 29 18.42 35.05 53.52
N ARG A 30 18.49 36.25 54.10
CA ARG A 30 17.43 36.80 54.95
C ARG A 30 17.33 38.31 54.78
N GLY A 31 16.14 38.86 54.97
CA GLY A 31 15.90 40.30 54.87
C GLY A 31 14.61 40.72 55.55
N THR A 32 14.27 41.99 55.40
CA THR A 32 13.00 42.55 55.88
C THR A 32 12.41 43.40 54.76
N THR A 33 11.12 43.27 54.50
CA THR A 33 10.46 44.08 53.47
C THR A 33 10.25 45.52 53.94
N LEU A 34 10.39 46.47 53.01
CA LEU A 34 10.16 47.90 53.27
C LEU A 34 8.69 48.17 53.63
N ASN A 35 7.76 47.53 52.92
CA ASN A 35 6.32 47.59 53.13
C ASN A 35 5.76 46.20 53.36
N GLN A 36 4.59 46.10 53.98
CA GLN A 36 3.90 44.82 54.12
C GLN A 36 3.53 44.27 52.74
N LEU A 37 3.70 42.96 52.53
CA LEU A 37 3.22 42.32 51.30
C LEU A 37 1.69 42.27 51.37
N VAL A 38 1.05 42.95 50.42
CA VAL A 38 -0.41 42.98 50.27
C VAL A 38 -0.77 42.09 49.09
N TYR A 39 -1.72 41.18 49.29
CA TYR A 39 -2.33 40.41 48.21
C TYR A 39 -3.53 41.21 47.72
N ASP A 40 -3.41 41.84 46.56
CA ASP A 40 -4.51 42.51 45.87
C ASP A 40 -4.70 41.91 44.46
N GLU A 41 -5.52 42.55 43.63
CA GLU A 41 -5.76 42.09 42.25
C GLU A 41 -4.62 42.45 41.28
N SER A 42 -3.52 43.03 41.75
CA SER A 42 -2.37 43.36 40.90
C SER A 42 -1.64 42.11 40.46
N ASP A 43 -1.02 42.19 39.28
CA ASP A 43 -0.19 41.12 38.75
C ASP A 43 1.01 40.84 39.69
N LEU A 44 1.17 39.57 40.06
CA LEU A 44 2.40 39.10 40.70
C LEU A 44 3.50 39.02 39.64
N VAL A 45 4.44 39.96 39.68
CA VAL A 45 5.58 39.99 38.75
C VAL A 45 6.80 39.32 39.41
N LEU A 46 7.29 38.25 38.78
CA LEU A 46 8.53 37.55 39.16
C LEU A 46 9.53 37.59 38.00
N GLY A 47 10.82 37.59 38.32
CA GLY A 47 11.86 37.43 37.29
C GLY A 47 12.39 38.73 36.68
N ARG A 48 12.29 39.88 37.34
CA ARG A 48 13.05 41.08 36.92
C ARG A 48 14.55 40.82 37.12
N GLY A 49 15.24 40.36 36.07
CA GLY A 49 16.66 40.00 36.08
C GLY A 49 16.97 38.50 36.25
N LEU A 50 16.00 37.60 36.07
CA LEU A 50 16.25 36.15 36.02
C LEU A 50 16.69 35.74 34.61
N ASP A 51 17.82 35.05 34.49
CA ASP A 51 18.25 34.36 33.27
C ASP A 51 18.32 32.85 33.58
N GLY A 52 17.26 32.12 33.24
CA GLY A 52 17.11 30.69 33.56
C GLY A 52 15.71 30.12 33.28
N TRP A 53 15.58 28.80 33.40
CA TRP A 53 14.32 28.08 33.25
C TRP A 53 13.67 27.84 34.62
N LEU A 54 12.34 27.89 34.68
CA LEU A 54 11.55 27.61 35.88
C LEU A 54 10.58 26.47 35.58
N ASP A 55 10.64 25.40 36.39
CA ASP A 55 9.85 24.17 36.19
C ASP A 55 8.48 24.26 36.89
N GLU A 56 8.45 24.64 38.17
CA GLU A 56 7.22 24.78 38.96
C GLU A 56 7.28 26.02 39.87
N MET A 57 6.15 26.70 40.03
CA MET A 57 5.96 27.72 41.05
C MET A 57 4.72 27.41 41.88
N ARG A 58 4.89 27.35 43.21
CA ARG A 58 3.79 27.16 44.16
C ARG A 58 3.73 28.32 45.14
N LEU A 59 2.55 28.94 45.22
CA LEU A 59 2.22 29.94 46.23
C LEU A 59 1.32 29.29 47.29
N SER A 60 1.63 29.49 48.56
CA SER A 60 0.85 28.94 49.68
C SER A 60 0.62 30.03 50.71
N ALA A 61 -0.57 30.03 51.31
CA ALA A 61 -0.93 30.96 52.39
C ALA A 61 -0.34 30.57 53.76
N GLY A 62 0.43 29.47 53.83
CA GLY A 62 1.12 29.00 55.03
C GLY A 62 2.48 28.35 54.73
N ALA A 63 3.39 28.38 55.71
CA ALA A 63 4.71 27.77 55.60
C ALA A 63 4.59 26.25 55.39
N LEU A 64 5.18 25.74 54.32
CA LEU A 64 5.23 24.31 54.04
C LEU A 64 6.40 23.68 54.80
N HIS A 65 6.20 22.50 55.35
CA HIS A 65 7.26 21.68 55.93
C HIS A 65 8.09 21.00 54.82
N PRO A 66 9.41 20.79 54.95
CA PRO A 66 10.27 20.14 53.95
C PRO A 66 9.68 18.86 53.33
N GLU A 67 9.02 18.02 54.12
CA GLU A 67 8.34 16.81 53.62
C GLU A 67 7.10 17.07 52.74
N GLN A 68 6.49 18.26 52.82
CA GLN A 68 5.38 18.69 51.96
C GLN A 68 5.83 19.22 50.59
N PHE A 69 7.15 19.35 50.38
CA PHE A 69 7.76 19.67 49.09
C PHE A 69 8.06 18.42 48.25
N LEU A 70 7.82 17.21 48.76
CA LEU A 70 8.22 15.98 48.09
C LEU A 70 7.07 15.28 47.35
N ARG A 71 7.22 15.32 46.02
CA ARG A 71 6.75 14.39 44.97
C ARG A 71 5.34 14.61 44.41
N PRO A 72 5.24 15.23 43.22
CA PRO A 72 4.19 14.88 42.27
C PRO A 72 4.30 13.37 42.02
N THR A 73 3.29 12.59 42.41
CA THR A 73 3.20 11.15 42.05
C THR A 73 2.85 10.94 40.57
N ARG A 74 2.73 12.02 39.81
CA ARG A 74 2.69 12.05 38.35
C ARG A 74 3.62 13.16 37.89
N PHE A 75 4.75 12.78 37.31
CA PHE A 75 5.58 13.75 36.61
C PHE A 75 4.82 14.24 35.38
N PHE A 76 4.99 15.51 35.02
CA PHE A 76 4.66 16.02 33.69
C PHE A 76 5.38 15.25 32.56
N SER A 77 6.37 14.41 32.88
CA SER A 77 6.95 13.45 31.92
C SER A 77 5.93 12.44 31.35
N ASP A 78 4.82 12.21 32.06
CA ASP A 78 3.72 11.36 31.57
C ASP A 78 2.71 12.15 30.74
N MET A 79 2.72 13.49 30.82
CA MET A 79 2.01 14.36 29.90
C MET A 79 2.95 14.68 28.75
N LYS A 80 2.89 13.88 27.69
CA LYS A 80 3.47 14.27 26.40
C LYS A 80 2.94 15.68 26.10
N PRO A 81 3.81 16.70 25.93
CA PRO A 81 3.38 17.99 25.45
C PRO A 81 2.53 17.73 24.22
N LYS A 82 1.35 18.36 24.11
CA LYS A 82 0.61 18.35 22.84
C LYS A 82 1.61 18.86 21.81
N ALA A 83 2.13 17.95 20.98
CA ALA A 83 3.16 18.30 20.02
C ALA A 83 2.61 19.51 19.26
N ALA A 84 3.36 20.61 19.26
CA ALA A 84 3.00 21.73 18.41
C ALA A 84 2.79 21.12 17.01
N VAL A 85 1.64 21.41 16.38
CA VAL A 85 1.38 20.95 15.02
C VAL A 85 2.42 21.66 14.15
N LEU A 86 3.58 21.02 14.00
CA LEU A 86 4.63 21.52 13.14
C LEU A 86 4.04 21.52 11.73
N PRO A 87 4.20 22.61 10.98
CA PRO A 87 3.78 22.60 9.59
C PRO A 87 4.41 21.38 8.91
N PRO A 88 3.65 20.63 8.08
CA PRO A 88 4.14 19.42 7.45
C PRO A 88 5.42 19.75 6.67
N LEU A 89 6.49 19.02 6.96
CA LEU A 89 7.78 19.18 6.26
C LEU A 89 7.67 18.57 4.86
N LEU A 90 7.05 19.30 3.93
CA LEU A 90 6.94 18.93 2.52
C LEU A 90 8.03 19.60 1.70
N ASP A 91 8.74 18.80 0.91
CA ASP A 91 9.66 19.30 -0.10
C ASP A 91 8.84 19.85 -1.29
N GLN A 92 8.81 21.17 -1.41
CA GLN A 92 8.14 21.90 -2.49
C GLN A 92 9.06 22.13 -3.70
N THR A 93 10.30 21.64 -3.65
CA THR A 93 11.24 21.82 -4.75
C THR A 93 10.84 20.96 -5.96
N PRO A 94 11.28 21.33 -7.17
CA PRO A 94 11.08 20.49 -8.35
C PRO A 94 11.84 19.15 -8.31
N THR A 95 12.62 18.88 -7.26
CA THR A 95 13.41 17.67 -7.05
C THR A 95 12.92 16.83 -5.87
N ARG A 96 11.71 17.10 -5.36
CA ARG A 96 11.06 16.36 -4.26
C ARG A 96 11.00 14.85 -4.45
N VAL A 97 11.04 14.40 -5.70
CA VAL A 97 11.28 13.00 -6.08
C VAL A 97 12.59 12.93 -6.84
N GLN A 98 13.57 12.22 -6.26
CA GLN A 98 14.82 11.90 -6.93
C GLN A 98 14.64 10.61 -7.74
N SER A 99 14.96 10.67 -9.04
CA SER A 99 14.85 9.53 -9.94
C SER A 99 16.04 9.49 -10.89
N ALA A 100 16.44 8.27 -11.28
CA ALA A 100 17.44 8.02 -12.32
C ALA A 100 16.88 8.17 -13.75
N LEU A 101 15.57 8.42 -13.89
CA LEU A 101 14.87 8.58 -15.15
C LEU A 101 15.44 9.74 -15.98
N LYS A 102 15.82 9.45 -17.22
CA LYS A 102 16.44 10.42 -18.14
C LYS A 102 15.80 10.30 -19.53
N PRO A 103 14.53 10.72 -19.71
CA PRO A 103 13.90 10.68 -21.02
C PRO A 103 14.65 11.61 -21.97
N ALA A 104 14.73 11.23 -23.25
CA ALA A 104 15.31 12.05 -24.31
C ALA A 104 14.36 13.20 -24.75
N LEU A 105 13.69 13.82 -23.78
CA LEU A 105 12.74 14.92 -23.96
C LEU A 105 13.19 16.14 -23.15
N LYS A 106 12.82 17.33 -23.61
CA LYS A 106 13.11 18.58 -22.90
C LYS A 106 12.12 18.76 -21.75
N ARG A 107 12.61 18.75 -20.51
CA ARG A 107 11.78 19.09 -19.35
C ARG A 107 11.36 20.56 -19.40
N ILE A 108 10.06 20.80 -19.32
CA ILE A 108 9.47 22.15 -19.34
C ILE A 108 8.96 22.61 -17.98
N GLY A 109 8.77 21.70 -17.02
CA GLY A 109 8.37 22.07 -15.67
C GLY A 109 8.12 20.90 -14.73
N THR A 110 7.54 21.22 -13.58
CA THR A 110 7.10 20.24 -12.56
C THR A 110 5.69 20.59 -12.10
N LEU A 111 4.83 19.59 -12.06
CA LEU A 111 3.43 19.67 -11.67
C LEU A 111 3.31 20.32 -10.29
N ILE A 112 2.37 21.27 -10.19
CA ILE A 112 1.89 21.82 -8.92
C ILE A 112 0.74 20.94 -8.43
N PRO A 113 0.92 20.23 -7.30
CA PRO A 113 -0.16 19.49 -6.65
C PRO A 113 -1.40 20.31 -6.34
N LYS A 114 -2.55 19.65 -6.32
CA LYS A 114 -3.81 20.23 -5.82
C LYS A 114 -4.15 19.65 -4.44
N SER A 115 -4.43 20.54 -3.50
CA SER A 115 -4.92 20.21 -2.16
C SER A 115 -6.41 19.86 -2.15
N VAL A 116 -6.91 19.37 -1.01
CA VAL A 116 -8.33 19.00 -0.81
C VAL A 116 -9.31 20.14 -1.13
N GLY A 117 -8.92 21.40 -0.90
CA GLY A 117 -9.79 22.56 -1.17
C GLY A 117 -9.91 22.93 -2.65
N GLU A 118 -8.98 22.49 -3.49
CA GLU A 118 -8.87 22.93 -4.89
C GLU A 118 -9.63 22.03 -5.87
N ARG A 119 -10.05 20.83 -5.42
CA ARG A 119 -10.81 19.87 -6.21
C ARG A 119 -11.73 19.02 -5.34
N ASN A 120 -12.85 18.61 -5.91
CA ASN A 120 -13.61 17.49 -5.40
C ASN A 120 -13.14 16.23 -6.13
N THR A 121 -12.81 15.19 -5.39
CA THR A 121 -12.57 13.86 -5.95
C THR A 121 -13.23 12.83 -5.06
N SER A 122 -14.16 12.08 -5.64
CA SER A 122 -14.95 11.07 -4.93
C SER A 122 -14.47 9.64 -5.20
N GLN A 123 -13.47 9.48 -6.08
CA GLN A 123 -12.92 8.19 -6.50
C GLN A 123 -11.72 7.73 -5.68
N TRP A 124 -11.10 8.61 -4.90
CA TRP A 124 -9.94 8.32 -4.07
C TRP A 124 -10.27 8.31 -2.59
N SER A 125 -9.71 7.33 -1.89
CA SER A 125 -9.75 7.20 -0.45
C SER A 125 -8.34 7.00 0.09
N LEU A 126 -8.11 7.39 1.34
CA LEU A 126 -6.84 7.21 2.01
C LEU A 126 -7.05 6.47 3.32
N GLY A 127 -6.24 5.45 3.54
CA GLY A 127 -6.16 4.76 4.82
C GLY A 127 -5.67 5.68 5.93
N CYS A 128 -6.48 5.84 6.97
CA CYS A 128 -6.13 6.45 8.26
C CYS A 128 -6.53 5.49 9.39
N GLU A 129 -6.49 4.19 9.09
CA GLU A 129 -6.96 3.12 9.96
C GLU A 129 -5.96 2.78 11.07
N THR A 130 -6.31 1.78 11.89
CA THR A 130 -5.52 1.25 13.02
C THR A 130 -5.32 2.15 14.23
N LEU A 131 -5.86 3.37 14.19
CA LEU A 131 -5.91 4.26 15.34
C LEU A 131 -6.62 3.61 16.54
N ASP A 132 -7.59 2.72 16.33
CA ASP A 132 -8.29 1.97 17.39
C ASP A 132 -7.38 1.06 18.25
N ARG A 133 -6.14 0.84 17.82
CA ARG A 133 -5.12 0.02 18.49
C ARG A 133 -3.81 0.77 18.75
N ASP A 134 -3.80 2.08 18.53
CA ASP A 134 -2.62 2.94 18.69
C ASP A 134 -1.43 2.55 17.78
N LEU A 135 -1.69 1.91 16.63
CA LEU A 135 -0.61 1.54 15.67
C LEU A 135 -0.16 2.72 14.80
N ALA A 136 -0.86 3.86 14.88
CA ALA A 136 -0.54 5.11 14.21
C ALA A 136 -0.96 6.29 15.12
N ASP A 137 -0.52 7.51 14.79
CA ASP A 137 -0.85 8.72 15.54
C ASP A 137 -1.43 9.81 14.60
N TRP A 138 -2.72 10.10 14.78
CA TRP A 138 -3.44 11.15 14.04
C TRP A 138 -2.74 12.50 14.10
N ASP A 139 -2.29 12.93 15.28
CA ASP A 139 -1.69 14.26 15.43
C ASP A 139 -0.33 14.35 14.73
N ALA A 140 0.37 13.22 14.62
CA ALA A 140 1.66 13.16 13.94
C ALA A 140 1.52 13.38 12.42
N TYR A 141 0.46 12.86 11.78
CA TYR A 141 0.31 12.91 10.31
C TYR A 141 -0.79 13.83 9.77
N LYS A 142 -1.73 14.33 10.58
CA LYS A 142 -2.92 15.07 10.06
C LYS A 142 -2.58 16.28 9.19
N GLY A 143 -1.45 16.95 9.46
CA GLY A 143 -0.97 18.09 8.66
C GLY A 143 -0.67 17.73 7.20
N TYR A 144 -0.44 16.46 6.89
CA TYR A 144 -0.11 15.98 5.55
C TYR A 144 -1.35 15.58 4.72
N LEU A 145 -2.55 15.54 5.31
CA LEU A 145 -3.76 15.08 4.63
C LEU A 145 -4.27 16.09 3.59
N VAL A 146 -4.39 17.37 4.00
CA VAL A 146 -4.90 18.43 3.12
C VAL A 146 -4.00 18.65 1.90
N PRO A 147 -2.65 18.73 2.03
CA PRO A 147 -1.78 18.87 0.87
C PRO A 147 -1.77 17.64 -0.06
N LEU A 148 -2.04 16.43 0.44
CA LEU A 148 -2.05 15.22 -0.38
C LEU A 148 -3.18 15.26 -1.43
N GLY A 149 -4.30 15.90 -1.11
CA GLY A 149 -5.41 16.10 -2.04
C GLY A 149 -6.47 14.99 -2.07
N ILE A 150 -6.37 13.99 -1.18
CA ILE A 150 -7.42 12.96 -1.00
C ILE A 150 -8.38 13.41 0.10
N ARG A 151 -9.66 13.57 -0.25
CA ARG A 151 -10.68 14.06 0.67
C ARG A 151 -11.27 12.98 1.57
N ARG A 152 -11.54 11.79 1.02
CA ARG A 152 -12.13 10.68 1.78
C ARG A 152 -11.05 9.95 2.56
N ILE A 153 -11.21 9.87 3.87
CA ILE A 153 -10.36 9.05 4.74
C ILE A 153 -11.14 7.85 5.27
N ARG A 154 -10.46 6.72 5.44
CA ARG A 154 -10.99 5.51 6.05
C ARG A 154 -10.54 5.43 7.51
N LEU A 155 -11.49 5.25 8.43
CA LEU A 155 -11.25 5.09 9.87
C LEU A 155 -11.95 3.83 10.39
N GLN A 156 -11.53 3.35 11.57
CA GLN A 156 -12.11 2.17 12.22
C GLN A 156 -12.77 2.54 13.54
N GLY A 157 -13.97 2.00 13.79
CA GLY A 157 -14.76 2.29 14.99
C GLY A 157 -14.22 1.67 16.27
N GLY A 158 -13.44 0.59 16.18
CA GLY A 158 -12.74 -0.03 17.30
C GLY A 158 -13.63 -0.42 18.49
N TRP A 159 -14.52 -1.42 18.35
CA TRP A 159 -15.45 -1.81 19.41
C TRP A 159 -14.76 -2.08 20.76
N ASN A 160 -13.68 -2.86 20.75
CA ASN A 160 -12.90 -3.16 21.95
C ASN A 160 -12.19 -1.94 22.57
N ARG A 161 -11.88 -0.90 21.78
CA ARG A 161 -11.34 0.36 22.31
C ARG A 161 -12.45 1.19 22.94
N THR A 162 -13.59 1.24 22.26
CA THR A 162 -14.75 2.06 22.63
C THR A 162 -15.46 1.55 23.88
N GLU A 163 -15.68 0.24 24.02
CA GLU A 163 -16.45 -0.30 25.14
C GLU A 163 -15.54 -1.10 26.08
N LYS A 164 -15.12 -0.46 27.17
CA LYS A 164 -14.27 -1.05 28.23
C LYS A 164 -15.07 -1.62 29.40
N LYS A 165 -16.35 -1.27 29.49
CA LYS A 165 -17.32 -1.83 30.43
C LYS A 165 -18.63 -2.03 29.69
N LYS A 166 -19.29 -3.18 29.92
CA LYS A 166 -20.51 -3.57 29.17
C LYS A 166 -21.58 -2.46 29.27
N GLY A 167 -22.04 -1.99 28.12
CA GLY A 167 -23.02 -0.91 27.95
C GLY A 167 -22.47 0.52 28.06
N GLU A 168 -21.18 0.69 28.33
CA GLU A 168 -20.55 2.01 28.53
C GLU A 168 -19.54 2.29 27.41
N TYR A 169 -19.86 3.27 26.56
CA TYR A 169 -19.10 3.62 25.36
C TYR A 169 -18.28 4.90 25.57
N ASP A 170 -16.96 4.79 25.41
CA ASP A 170 -16.03 5.92 25.31
C ASP A 170 -15.62 6.15 23.85
N PHE A 171 -16.25 7.15 23.25
CA PHE A 171 -15.96 7.58 21.87
C PHE A 171 -14.99 8.76 21.80
N GLU A 172 -14.51 9.31 22.93
CA GLU A 172 -13.78 10.58 22.97
C GLU A 172 -12.58 10.58 22.02
N TRP A 173 -11.84 9.47 21.98
CA TRP A 173 -10.68 9.30 21.12
C TRP A 173 -11.01 9.46 19.63
N LEU A 174 -12.15 8.91 19.18
CA LEU A 174 -12.59 8.92 17.79
C LEU A 174 -13.35 10.20 17.45
N ASP A 175 -14.10 10.77 18.39
CA ASP A 175 -14.75 12.08 18.24
C ASP A 175 -13.74 13.15 17.86
N ARG A 176 -12.64 13.22 18.61
CA ARG A 176 -11.55 14.17 18.37
C ARG A 176 -10.98 14.04 16.95
N ILE A 177 -10.85 12.80 16.45
CA ILE A 177 -10.32 12.52 15.11
C ILE A 177 -11.34 12.94 14.04
N VAL A 178 -12.61 12.55 14.19
CA VAL A 178 -13.68 12.87 13.25
C VAL A 178 -13.90 14.38 13.17
N ASP A 179 -13.95 15.07 14.31
CA ASP A 179 -14.10 16.52 14.37
C ASP A 179 -12.90 17.21 13.71
N SER A 180 -11.68 16.77 14.04
CA SER A 180 -10.46 17.28 13.39
C SER A 180 -10.43 17.00 11.89
N ALA A 181 -10.95 15.88 11.41
CA ALA A 181 -11.01 15.57 9.98
C ALA A 181 -11.99 16.52 9.25
N HIS A 182 -13.15 16.78 9.84
CA HIS A 182 -14.12 17.72 9.29
C HIS A 182 -13.61 19.17 9.29
N GLU A 183 -12.90 19.60 10.34
CA GLU A 183 -12.22 20.89 10.39
C GLU A 183 -11.19 21.06 9.26
N LEU A 184 -10.51 19.97 8.87
CA LEU A 184 -9.59 19.92 7.74
C LEU A 184 -10.30 19.81 6.38
N GLY A 185 -11.64 19.79 6.35
CA GLY A 185 -12.44 19.68 5.13
C GLY A 185 -12.47 18.28 4.51
N LEU A 186 -12.07 17.25 5.26
CA LEU A 186 -12.08 15.84 4.86
C LEU A 186 -13.48 15.22 5.07
N THR A 187 -13.71 14.07 4.44
CA THR A 187 -14.90 13.24 4.66
C THR A 187 -14.49 11.88 5.23
N VAL A 188 -15.25 11.38 6.19
CA VAL A 188 -14.95 10.12 6.87
C VAL A 188 -15.82 8.99 6.32
N CYS A 189 -15.17 7.87 5.97
CA CYS A 189 -15.83 6.57 5.87
C CYS A 189 -15.45 5.73 7.09
N LEU A 190 -16.44 5.34 7.89
CA LEU A 190 -16.24 4.67 9.17
C LEU A 190 -16.55 3.18 9.11
N GLU A 191 -15.59 2.37 9.54
CA GLU A 191 -15.73 0.92 9.55
C GLU A 191 -16.23 0.38 10.90
N THR A 192 -17.19 -0.55 10.86
CA THR A 192 -17.62 -1.31 12.05
C THR A 192 -16.66 -2.47 12.32
N SER A 193 -15.64 -2.23 13.14
CA SER A 193 -14.58 -3.19 13.51
C SER A 193 -14.19 -3.04 14.97
N TYR A 194 -13.58 -4.00 15.67
CA TYR A 194 -13.60 -5.45 15.47
C TYR A 194 -14.43 -6.07 16.61
N ASN A 195 -14.11 -7.29 17.06
CA ASN A 195 -14.78 -7.92 18.19
C ASN A 195 -14.40 -7.25 19.54
N ASN A 196 -15.08 -7.61 20.63
CA ASN A 196 -14.83 -7.06 21.97
C ASN A 196 -14.64 -8.16 23.02
N ARG A 197 -13.51 -8.07 23.75
CA ARG A 197 -13.10 -9.06 24.76
C ARG A 197 -14.00 -9.16 25.98
N LEU A 198 -14.90 -8.19 26.20
CA LEU A 198 -15.93 -8.26 27.24
C LEU A 198 -16.99 -9.33 26.98
N TYR A 199 -17.22 -9.66 25.71
CA TYR A 199 -18.23 -10.62 25.26
C TYR A 199 -17.60 -11.90 24.75
N GLU A 200 -16.49 -11.77 24.02
CA GLU A 200 -15.71 -12.90 23.54
C GLU A 200 -14.26 -12.74 24.02
N PRO A 201 -13.83 -13.36 25.14
CA PRO A 201 -12.49 -13.15 25.71
C PRO A 201 -11.31 -13.41 24.74
N GLY A 202 -11.50 -14.33 23.79
CA GLY A 202 -10.56 -14.62 22.70
C GLY A 202 -10.81 -13.83 21.41
N GLY A 203 -11.71 -12.86 21.44
CA GLY A 203 -12.11 -12.04 20.30
C GLY A 203 -10.93 -11.23 19.76
N ALA A 204 -10.76 -11.29 18.44
CA ALA A 204 -9.71 -10.53 17.77
C ALA A 204 -10.05 -9.05 17.76
N THR A 205 -9.04 -8.23 18.04
CA THR A 205 -9.10 -6.76 17.91
C THR A 205 -8.51 -6.31 16.57
N GLY A 206 -8.38 -7.24 15.63
CA GLY A 206 -7.54 -7.21 14.43
C GLY A 206 -8.27 -7.69 13.17
N PRO A 207 -7.72 -7.41 11.98
CA PRO A 207 -8.18 -8.03 10.72
C PRO A 207 -8.25 -9.55 10.83
N GLY A 208 -9.17 -10.19 10.11
CA GLY A 208 -9.31 -11.65 10.11
C GLY A 208 -9.83 -12.27 11.40
N GLY A 209 -10.43 -11.47 12.27
CA GLY A 209 -11.14 -11.96 13.46
C GLY A 209 -12.40 -12.78 13.16
N LEU A 210 -12.80 -13.61 14.11
CA LEU A 210 -14.13 -14.25 14.06
C LEU A 210 -15.20 -13.16 14.18
N LEU A 211 -16.21 -13.23 13.30
CA LEU A 211 -17.36 -12.34 13.38
C LEU A 211 -18.12 -12.56 14.70
N PRO A 212 -18.67 -11.49 15.32
CA PRO A 212 -19.49 -11.58 16.54
C PRO A 212 -20.54 -12.68 16.44
N SER A 213 -20.67 -13.49 17.49
CA SER A 213 -21.56 -14.65 17.50
C SER A 213 -22.15 -14.95 18.87
N GLY A 214 -23.28 -15.67 18.88
CA GLY A 214 -24.04 -15.91 20.11
C GLY A 214 -24.96 -14.74 20.47
N GLU A 215 -26.01 -15.03 21.22
CA GLU A 215 -27.09 -14.08 21.51
C GLU A 215 -26.61 -12.82 22.24
N GLU A 216 -25.80 -12.99 23.30
CA GLU A 216 -25.30 -11.85 24.09
C GLU A 216 -24.39 -10.94 23.25
N THR A 217 -23.41 -11.51 22.55
CA THR A 217 -22.46 -10.75 21.73
C THR A 217 -23.17 -10.05 20.57
N LEU A 218 -24.11 -10.72 19.89
CA LEU A 218 -24.88 -10.11 18.80
C LEU A 218 -25.80 -9.00 19.29
N ALA A 219 -26.39 -9.13 20.48
CA ALA A 219 -27.19 -8.05 21.08
C ALA A 219 -26.30 -6.87 21.49
N ALA A 220 -25.07 -7.13 21.97
CA ALA A 220 -24.11 -6.09 22.30
C ALA A 220 -23.55 -5.38 21.07
N TRP A 221 -23.23 -6.13 20.00
CA TRP A 221 -22.86 -5.60 18.70
C TRP A 221 -23.92 -4.63 18.18
N ASP A 222 -25.20 -5.00 18.23
CA ASP A 222 -26.28 -4.14 17.76
C ASP A 222 -26.34 -2.81 18.51
N ARG A 223 -26.25 -2.86 19.85
CA ARG A 223 -26.26 -1.65 20.68
C ARG A 223 -25.07 -0.75 20.38
N TRP A 224 -23.88 -1.33 20.21
CA TRP A 224 -22.68 -0.58 19.89
C TRP A 224 -22.75 0.05 18.49
N VAL A 225 -23.15 -0.72 17.47
CA VAL A 225 -23.34 -0.20 16.10
C VAL A 225 -24.38 0.90 16.07
N GLU A 226 -25.51 0.73 16.78
CA GLU A 226 -26.55 1.76 16.86
C GLU A 226 -26.04 3.03 17.55
N ALA A 227 -25.32 2.89 18.67
CA ALA A 227 -24.71 4.02 19.37
C ALA A 227 -23.70 4.77 18.49
N MET A 228 -22.82 4.02 17.80
CA MET A 228 -21.85 4.57 16.86
C MET A 228 -22.54 5.29 15.70
N ALA A 229 -23.54 4.65 15.07
CA ALA A 229 -24.31 5.23 13.98
C ALA A 229 -25.01 6.53 14.41
N ARG A 230 -25.69 6.55 15.56
CA ARG A 230 -26.39 7.75 16.08
C ARG A 230 -25.41 8.89 16.32
N ARG A 231 -24.25 8.58 16.89
CA ARG A 231 -23.22 9.58 17.22
C ARG A 231 -22.60 10.18 15.96
N TYR A 232 -22.10 9.35 15.05
CA TYR A 232 -21.33 9.85 13.92
C TYR A 232 -22.17 10.31 12.74
N ALA A 233 -23.38 9.78 12.53
CA ALA A 233 -24.31 10.35 11.56
C ALA A 233 -24.68 11.80 11.94
N ALA A 234 -24.90 12.07 13.24
CA ALA A 234 -25.13 13.43 13.74
C ALA A 234 -23.91 14.36 13.57
N LYS A 235 -22.69 13.81 13.53
CA LYS A 235 -21.46 14.54 13.21
C LYS A 235 -21.20 14.69 11.71
N GLY A 236 -22.06 14.15 10.84
CA GLY A 236 -21.94 14.27 9.38
C GLY A 236 -21.27 13.10 8.67
N VAL A 237 -20.97 11.99 9.37
CA VAL A 237 -20.47 10.76 8.73
C VAL A 237 -21.60 10.08 7.96
N LYS A 238 -21.45 9.99 6.63
CA LYS A 238 -22.45 9.42 5.71
C LYS A 238 -21.99 8.12 5.04
N GLU A 239 -20.73 7.75 5.19
CA GLU A 239 -20.14 6.59 4.54
C GLU A 239 -19.70 5.58 5.59
N TRP A 240 -20.08 4.33 5.40
CA TRP A 240 -19.85 3.24 6.34
C TRP A 240 -19.34 2.01 5.61
N MET A 241 -18.51 1.20 6.26
CA MET A 241 -18.10 -0.09 5.74
C MET A 241 -18.14 -1.17 6.82
N MET A 242 -18.37 -2.41 6.40
CA MET A 242 -18.55 -3.55 7.31
C MET A 242 -17.21 -4.08 7.84
N TYR A 243 -17.27 -5.06 8.73
CA TYR A 243 -16.10 -5.73 9.34
C TYR A 243 -14.97 -6.00 8.35
N ASN A 244 -13.71 -5.73 8.74
CA ASN A 244 -12.56 -5.85 7.86
C ASN A 244 -12.02 -7.27 7.71
N GLU A 245 -11.92 -7.71 6.46
CA GLU A 245 -11.32 -8.96 5.99
C GLU A 245 -11.81 -10.20 6.74
N PRO A 246 -13.14 -10.38 6.91
CA PRO A 246 -13.68 -11.50 7.68
C PRO A 246 -13.31 -12.84 7.04
N ASN A 247 -13.11 -12.90 5.73
CA ASN A 247 -12.79 -14.11 4.98
C ASN A 247 -11.36 -14.66 5.21
N LEU A 248 -10.49 -13.93 5.91
CA LEU A 248 -9.23 -14.50 6.40
C LEU A 248 -9.46 -15.57 7.46
N ARG A 249 -10.63 -15.55 8.11
CA ARG A 249 -11.04 -16.58 9.05
C ARG A 249 -11.92 -17.61 8.35
N LYS A 250 -11.45 -18.86 8.26
CA LYS A 250 -12.15 -19.95 7.56
C LYS A 250 -13.56 -20.22 8.12
N GLU A 251 -13.76 -19.98 9.41
CA GLU A 251 -15.05 -20.16 10.09
C GLU A 251 -16.06 -19.04 9.78
N ASN A 252 -15.62 -17.92 9.20
CA ASN A 252 -16.51 -16.89 8.64
C ASN A 252 -16.92 -17.30 7.23
N MET A 253 -17.78 -18.32 7.14
CA MET A 253 -18.38 -18.75 5.86
C MET A 253 -19.14 -17.59 5.19
N PRO A 254 -19.30 -17.59 3.85
CA PRO A 254 -20.00 -16.53 3.11
C PRO A 254 -21.36 -16.15 3.70
N GLU A 255 -22.13 -17.12 4.18
CA GLU A 255 -23.45 -16.89 4.79
C GLU A 255 -23.35 -16.08 6.09
N ARG A 256 -22.33 -16.33 6.91
CA ARG A 256 -22.08 -15.56 8.14
C ARG A 256 -21.64 -14.14 7.84
N ILE A 257 -20.81 -13.96 6.80
CA ILE A 257 -20.39 -12.62 6.33
C ILE A 257 -21.64 -11.85 5.87
N VAL A 258 -22.45 -12.44 5.00
CA VAL A 258 -23.71 -11.84 4.51
C VAL A 258 -24.66 -11.50 5.67
N ALA A 259 -24.87 -12.42 6.62
CA ALA A 259 -25.75 -12.19 7.76
C ALA A 259 -25.27 -11.02 8.64
N ASN A 260 -23.96 -10.94 8.92
CA ASN A 260 -23.38 -9.82 9.67
C ASN A 260 -23.52 -8.49 8.92
N ASN A 261 -23.28 -8.51 7.60
CA ASN A 261 -23.38 -7.33 6.74
C ASN A 261 -24.82 -6.80 6.71
N ILE A 262 -25.82 -7.66 6.49
CA ILE A 262 -27.24 -7.26 6.48
C ILE A 262 -27.66 -6.71 7.85
N ARG A 263 -27.38 -7.45 8.93
CA ARG A 263 -27.73 -7.05 10.30
C ARG A 263 -27.18 -5.65 10.65
N THR A 264 -25.90 -5.44 10.36
CA THR A 264 -25.21 -4.18 10.64
C THR A 264 -25.74 -3.04 9.75
N ALA A 265 -25.93 -3.30 8.46
CA ALA A 265 -26.45 -2.31 7.52
C ALA A 265 -27.88 -1.87 7.84
N GLU A 266 -28.76 -2.78 8.30
CA GLU A 266 -30.12 -2.44 8.72
C GLU A 266 -30.14 -1.52 9.94
N ILE A 267 -29.23 -1.73 10.89
CA ILE A 267 -29.09 -0.85 12.06
C ILE A 267 -28.66 0.55 11.63
N ILE A 268 -27.63 0.64 10.78
CA ILE A 268 -27.13 1.92 10.28
C ILE A 268 -28.22 2.64 9.47
N ARG A 269 -28.91 1.94 8.54
CA ARG A 269 -30.00 2.53 7.74
C ARG A 269 -31.20 2.98 8.55
N ARG A 270 -31.50 2.30 9.68
CA ARG A 270 -32.56 2.73 10.60
C ARG A 270 -32.24 4.06 11.26
N VAL A 271 -30.95 4.31 11.53
CA VAL A 271 -30.48 5.57 12.13
C VAL A 271 -30.30 6.65 11.08
N ASP A 272 -29.68 6.33 9.94
CA ASP A 272 -29.43 7.23 8.82
C ASP A 272 -29.88 6.57 7.51
N PRO A 273 -31.11 6.85 7.05
CA PRO A 273 -31.65 6.30 5.81
C PRO A 273 -30.85 6.69 4.56
N GLU A 274 -29.98 7.71 4.62
CA GLU A 274 -29.16 8.17 3.49
C GLU A 274 -27.74 7.60 3.51
N ALA A 275 -27.37 6.81 4.53
CA ALA A 275 -26.04 6.23 4.67
C ALA A 275 -25.63 5.41 3.43
N LYS A 276 -24.43 5.64 2.92
CA LYS A 276 -23.79 4.79 1.90
C LYS A 276 -23.00 3.71 2.62
N ILE A 277 -23.33 2.44 2.34
CA ILE A 277 -22.78 1.30 3.09
C ILE A 277 -22.01 0.38 2.14
N GLY A 278 -20.75 0.11 2.47
CA GLY A 278 -19.90 -0.82 1.75
C GLY A 278 -19.94 -2.22 2.34
N ALA A 279 -20.31 -3.20 1.53
CA ALA A 279 -20.38 -4.61 1.89
C ALA A 279 -19.03 -5.32 1.77
N PHE A 280 -18.94 -6.45 2.47
CA PHE A 280 -17.95 -7.51 2.41
C PHE A 280 -16.55 -7.19 2.96
N VAL A 281 -15.89 -6.15 2.45
CA VAL A 281 -14.54 -5.71 2.85
C VAL A 281 -13.56 -6.89 2.89
N LEU A 282 -13.45 -7.61 1.77
CA LEU A 282 -12.77 -8.92 1.72
C LEU A 282 -11.27 -8.80 1.47
N ALA A 283 -10.48 -9.69 2.08
CA ALA A 283 -9.11 -9.93 1.64
C ALA A 283 -9.11 -10.61 0.26
N GLY A 284 -8.41 -10.02 -0.71
CA GLY A 284 -8.34 -10.50 -2.08
C GLY A 284 -9.61 -10.23 -2.91
N LEU A 285 -9.50 -10.45 -4.23
CA LEU A 285 -10.63 -10.33 -5.17
C LEU A 285 -11.06 -11.72 -5.65
N ASN A 286 -11.90 -12.39 -4.85
CA ASN A 286 -12.49 -13.67 -5.22
C ASN A 286 -13.90 -13.46 -5.81
N VAL A 287 -13.98 -13.45 -7.14
CA VAL A 287 -15.22 -13.17 -7.89
C VAL A 287 -16.31 -14.23 -7.63
N ASP A 288 -15.94 -15.51 -7.48
CA ASP A 288 -16.90 -16.59 -7.23
C ASP A 288 -17.54 -16.49 -5.84
N MET A 289 -16.74 -16.14 -4.83
CA MET A 289 -17.24 -15.89 -3.48
C MET A 289 -18.14 -14.65 -3.47
N LEU A 290 -17.74 -13.57 -4.16
CA LEU A 290 -18.56 -12.36 -4.31
C LEU A 290 -19.90 -12.66 -5.00
N LYS A 291 -19.90 -13.50 -6.04
CA LYS A 291 -21.12 -13.95 -6.72
C LYS A 291 -22.07 -14.63 -5.74
N THR A 292 -21.58 -15.64 -5.03
CA THR A 292 -22.36 -16.37 -4.01
C THR A 292 -22.98 -15.43 -2.98
N MET A 293 -22.21 -14.47 -2.47
CA MET A 293 -22.69 -13.54 -1.46
C MET A 293 -23.69 -12.52 -2.01
N LEU A 294 -23.47 -11.99 -3.23
CA LEU A 294 -24.40 -11.08 -3.90
C LEU A 294 -25.73 -11.76 -4.23
N GLU A 295 -25.69 -13.01 -4.71
CA GLU A 295 -26.90 -13.82 -4.97
C GLU A 295 -27.67 -14.08 -3.68
N SER A 296 -26.98 -14.37 -2.57
CA SER A 296 -27.61 -14.52 -1.24
C SER A 296 -28.30 -13.24 -0.77
N ILE A 297 -27.66 -12.07 -0.90
CA ILE A 297 -28.26 -10.78 -0.56
C ILE A 297 -29.46 -10.47 -1.49
N LYS A 298 -29.33 -10.78 -2.78
CA LYS A 298 -30.41 -10.62 -3.78
C LYS A 298 -31.61 -11.49 -3.44
N GLY A 299 -31.40 -12.77 -3.09
CA GLY A 299 -32.46 -13.70 -2.70
C GLY A 299 -33.22 -13.25 -1.46
N GLN A 300 -32.59 -12.47 -0.58
CA GLN A 300 -33.21 -11.85 0.59
C GLN A 300 -33.87 -10.49 0.29
N GLY A 301 -33.76 -9.96 -0.94
CA GLY A 301 -34.29 -8.65 -1.32
C GLY A 301 -33.56 -7.48 -0.65
N LYS A 302 -32.28 -7.64 -0.29
CA LYS A 302 -31.52 -6.68 0.53
C LYS A 302 -30.40 -5.93 -0.20
N LEU A 303 -30.33 -6.02 -1.53
CA LEU A 303 -29.28 -5.34 -2.31
C LEU A 303 -29.27 -3.82 -2.10
N ASP A 304 -30.45 -3.19 -1.96
CA ASP A 304 -30.57 -1.73 -1.80
C ASP A 304 -30.01 -1.21 -0.46
N LEU A 305 -29.63 -2.09 0.49
CA LEU A 305 -28.91 -1.69 1.69
C LEU A 305 -27.51 -1.13 1.36
N PHE A 306 -26.87 -1.66 0.31
CA PHE A 306 -25.46 -1.45 0.03
C PHE A 306 -25.23 -0.51 -1.16
N HIS A 307 -24.22 0.35 -1.03
CA HIS A 307 -23.74 1.23 -2.08
C HIS A 307 -22.48 0.68 -2.75
N TRP A 308 -21.59 0.02 -1.98
CA TRP A 308 -20.36 -0.57 -2.49
C TRP A 308 -20.26 -2.07 -2.19
N ALA A 309 -19.52 -2.79 -3.02
CA ALA A 309 -18.96 -4.10 -2.70
C ALA A 309 -17.43 -3.97 -2.67
N ILE A 310 -16.84 -4.26 -1.50
CA ILE A 310 -15.46 -3.88 -1.17
C ILE A 310 -14.53 -5.09 -1.13
N TYR A 311 -13.32 -4.93 -1.69
CA TYR A 311 -12.25 -5.92 -1.65
C TYR A 311 -10.84 -5.28 -1.49
N HIS A 312 -9.88 -6.05 -0.97
CA HIS A 312 -8.49 -5.67 -0.71
C HIS A 312 -7.55 -6.52 -1.56
N GLY A 313 -7.34 -6.11 -2.80
CA GLY A 313 -6.65 -6.94 -3.79
C GLY A 313 -5.12 -6.79 -3.74
N TYR A 314 -4.40 -7.36 -2.78
CA TYR A 314 -2.94 -7.28 -2.84
C TYR A 314 -2.36 -8.19 -3.93
N SER A 315 -1.47 -7.65 -4.77
CA SER A 315 -0.71 -8.39 -5.80
C SER A 315 0.66 -7.77 -6.00
N GLY A 316 1.72 -8.59 -6.13
CA GLY A 316 3.08 -8.11 -6.38
C GLY A 316 3.16 -7.25 -7.64
N ASN A 317 2.58 -7.73 -8.75
CA ASN A 317 2.31 -6.89 -9.92
C ASN A 317 0.84 -6.43 -9.85
N PRO A 318 0.56 -5.13 -9.64
CA PRO A 318 -0.80 -4.63 -9.49
C PRO A 318 -1.65 -4.76 -10.77
N ASP A 319 -1.04 -4.82 -11.95
CA ASP A 319 -1.71 -4.94 -13.26
C ASP A 319 -2.34 -6.33 -13.47
N ARG A 320 -1.85 -7.36 -12.77
CA ARG A 320 -2.41 -8.73 -12.87
C ARG A 320 -3.87 -8.81 -12.42
N LEU A 321 -4.36 -7.83 -11.67
CA LEU A 321 -5.76 -7.78 -11.23
C LEU A 321 -6.72 -7.22 -12.28
N ASN A 322 -6.23 -6.64 -13.38
CA ASN A 322 -7.05 -6.00 -14.41
C ASN A 322 -8.19 -6.92 -14.93
N GLY A 323 -7.84 -8.15 -15.32
CA GLY A 323 -8.84 -9.13 -15.77
C GLY A 323 -9.90 -9.46 -14.71
N ARG A 324 -9.47 -9.66 -13.46
CA ARG A 324 -10.38 -9.96 -12.34
C ARG A 324 -11.28 -8.78 -11.99
N MET A 325 -10.79 -7.55 -12.11
CA MET A 325 -11.62 -6.34 -11.93
C MET A 325 -12.67 -6.19 -13.04
N ALA A 326 -12.33 -6.54 -14.28
CA ALA A 326 -13.30 -6.56 -15.37
C ALA A 326 -14.40 -7.62 -15.13
N GLU A 327 -14.02 -8.83 -14.69
CA GLU A 327 -14.97 -9.88 -14.31
C GLU A 327 -15.88 -9.44 -13.16
N PHE A 328 -15.33 -8.78 -12.13
CA PHE A 328 -16.11 -8.27 -11.01
C PHE A 328 -17.10 -7.17 -11.44
N ASN A 329 -16.70 -6.25 -12.30
CA ASN A 329 -17.60 -5.26 -12.87
C ASN A 329 -18.74 -5.90 -13.66
N ALA A 330 -18.44 -6.91 -14.49
CA ALA A 330 -19.47 -7.65 -15.23
C ALA A 330 -20.45 -8.36 -14.28
N LEU A 331 -19.94 -8.97 -13.21
CA LEU A 331 -20.74 -9.59 -12.17
C LEU A 331 -21.69 -8.60 -11.49
N LEU A 332 -21.20 -7.41 -11.12
CA LEU A 332 -22.03 -6.36 -10.52
C LEU A 332 -23.10 -5.88 -11.50
N ALA A 333 -22.75 -5.66 -12.77
CA ALA A 333 -23.72 -5.25 -13.80
C ALA A 333 -24.85 -6.28 -13.98
N GLU A 334 -24.55 -7.58 -13.85
CA GLU A 334 -25.51 -8.67 -13.95
C GLU A 334 -26.40 -8.81 -12.69
N ILE A 335 -25.80 -8.82 -11.50
CA ILE A 335 -26.48 -9.23 -10.27
C ILE A 335 -26.99 -8.04 -9.46
N ALA A 336 -26.20 -6.98 -9.38
CA ALA A 336 -26.42 -5.84 -8.48
C ALA A 336 -25.99 -4.50 -9.12
N PRO A 337 -26.65 -4.06 -10.21
CA PRO A 337 -26.17 -2.94 -11.05
C PRO A 337 -26.13 -1.58 -10.36
N LYS A 338 -26.74 -1.43 -9.17
CA LYS A 338 -26.66 -0.22 -8.35
C LYS A 338 -25.46 -0.21 -7.39
N ILE A 339 -24.84 -1.36 -7.14
CA ILE A 339 -23.69 -1.49 -6.25
C ILE A 339 -22.42 -1.21 -7.05
N ARG A 340 -21.55 -0.37 -6.48
CA ARG A 340 -20.29 0.04 -7.11
C ARG A 340 -19.11 -0.79 -6.58
N PRO A 341 -18.14 -1.16 -7.42
CA PRO A 341 -16.92 -1.80 -6.94
C PRO A 341 -16.04 -0.78 -6.23
N TRP A 342 -15.44 -1.19 -5.11
CA TRP A 342 -14.45 -0.38 -4.41
C TRP A 342 -13.31 -1.25 -3.93
N GLN A 343 -12.10 -0.90 -4.37
CA GLN A 343 -10.87 -1.35 -3.79
C GLN A 343 -10.66 -0.61 -2.45
N GLY A 344 -10.96 -1.26 -1.32
CA GLY A 344 -11.07 -0.62 0.00
C GLY A 344 -9.75 -0.39 0.74
N GLU A 345 -8.72 -1.15 0.38
CA GLU A 345 -7.40 -1.10 1.00
C GLU A 345 -6.36 -1.82 0.13
N ALA A 346 -5.41 -1.10 -0.44
CA ALA A 346 -4.26 -1.70 -1.11
C ALA A 346 -3.05 -0.77 -1.07
N GLY A 347 -1.88 -1.37 -0.99
CA GLY A 347 -0.62 -0.64 -0.92
C GLY A 347 0.55 -1.56 -1.19
N CYS A 348 1.74 -0.99 -1.03
CA CYS A 348 2.99 -1.72 -1.10
C CYS A 348 3.91 -1.25 0.02
N ALA A 349 4.71 -2.14 0.60
CA ALA A 349 5.72 -1.71 1.56
C ALA A 349 6.84 -0.93 0.84
N SER A 350 7.58 -0.10 1.56
CA SER A 350 8.81 0.54 1.07
C SER A 350 10.09 -0.19 1.44
N GLU A 351 9.97 -1.29 2.19
CA GLU A 351 11.04 -2.15 2.72
C GLU A 351 10.47 -3.57 2.88
N GLU A 352 11.26 -4.51 3.38
CA GLU A 352 10.80 -5.85 3.72
C GLU A 352 9.56 -5.81 4.64
N VAL A 353 8.61 -6.71 4.38
CA VAL A 353 7.34 -6.80 5.10
C VAL A 353 7.00 -8.25 5.46
N GLN A 354 6.34 -8.42 6.61
CA GLN A 354 5.90 -9.72 7.12
C GLN A 354 4.50 -10.15 6.63
N PHE A 355 3.68 -9.22 6.10
CA PHE A 355 2.28 -9.48 5.76
C PHE A 355 2.04 -9.59 4.25
N ALA A 356 0.96 -8.98 3.74
CA ALA A 356 0.71 -8.90 2.31
C ALA A 356 2.00 -8.46 1.57
N LEU A 357 2.25 -9.06 0.41
CA LEU A 357 3.44 -8.79 -0.42
C LEU A 357 4.79 -9.12 0.25
N SER A 358 4.82 -9.97 1.28
CA SER A 358 6.05 -10.51 1.86
C SER A 358 6.84 -11.36 0.86
N GLY A 359 8.17 -11.43 1.06
CA GLY A 359 9.08 -12.17 0.18
C GLY A 359 9.48 -11.43 -1.11
N ILE A 360 9.13 -10.14 -1.23
CA ILE A 360 9.55 -9.26 -2.33
C ILE A 360 10.40 -8.12 -1.77
N ASP A 361 11.53 -7.83 -2.43
CA ASP A 361 12.46 -6.77 -2.04
C ASP A 361 11.95 -5.40 -2.48
N TRP A 362 11.05 -4.84 -1.68
CA TRP A 362 10.51 -3.50 -1.92
C TRP A 362 11.49 -2.39 -1.56
N THR A 363 11.37 -1.26 -2.25
CA THR A 363 12.07 -0.01 -1.94
C THR A 363 11.10 1.16 -1.98
N GLU A 364 11.53 2.35 -1.56
CA GLU A 364 10.72 3.56 -1.73
C GLU A 364 10.36 3.87 -3.20
N TYR A 365 11.16 3.45 -4.17
CA TYR A 365 10.89 3.71 -5.59
C TYR A 365 9.92 2.69 -6.19
N SER A 366 10.08 1.39 -5.89
CA SER A 366 9.09 0.39 -6.31
C SER A 366 7.76 0.57 -5.57
N HIS A 367 7.77 0.99 -4.30
CA HIS A 367 6.58 1.43 -3.55
C HIS A 367 5.81 2.55 -4.26
N ALA A 368 6.52 3.57 -4.75
CA ALA A 368 5.92 4.70 -5.45
C ALA A 368 5.27 4.26 -6.78
N LYS A 369 5.99 3.48 -7.59
CA LYS A 369 5.46 2.94 -8.85
C LYS A 369 4.27 2.02 -8.64
N TRP A 370 4.35 1.16 -7.62
CA TRP A 370 3.28 0.22 -7.29
C TRP A 370 1.99 0.96 -6.96
N ASN A 371 2.03 1.99 -6.10
CA ASN A 371 0.85 2.79 -5.79
C ASN A 371 0.28 3.48 -7.03
N ALA A 372 1.12 4.12 -7.86
CA ALA A 372 0.65 4.78 -9.08
C ALA A 372 -0.03 3.79 -10.04
N ARG A 373 0.62 2.65 -10.32
CA ARG A 373 0.08 1.60 -11.19
C ARG A 373 -1.23 1.07 -10.62
N ARG A 374 -1.27 0.78 -9.33
CA ARG A 374 -2.47 0.28 -8.67
C ARG A 374 -3.65 1.24 -8.79
N MET A 375 -3.45 2.50 -8.41
CA MET A 375 -4.48 3.54 -8.47
C MET A 375 -5.03 3.69 -9.88
N LEU A 376 -4.15 3.71 -10.89
CA LEU A 376 -4.55 3.85 -12.30
C LEU A 376 -5.24 2.59 -12.83
N CYS A 377 -4.84 1.40 -12.40
CA CYS A 377 -5.55 0.14 -12.69
C CYS A 377 -6.98 0.15 -12.16
N ASP A 378 -7.19 0.58 -10.92
CA ASP A 378 -8.51 0.63 -10.30
C ASP A 378 -9.45 1.58 -11.07
N ILE A 379 -9.07 2.86 -11.23
CA ILE A 379 -9.92 3.81 -11.98
C ILE A 379 -9.98 3.48 -13.46
N GLY A 380 -8.96 2.78 -13.97
CA GLY A 380 -8.90 2.22 -15.31
C GLY A 380 -10.04 1.24 -15.59
N HIS A 381 -10.50 0.55 -14.54
CA HIS A 381 -11.62 -0.39 -14.57
C HIS A 381 -12.88 0.18 -13.93
N GLY A 382 -12.95 1.49 -13.68
CA GLY A 382 -14.12 2.12 -13.05
C GLY A 382 -14.31 1.74 -11.58
N VAL A 383 -13.25 1.29 -10.92
CA VAL A 383 -13.24 0.90 -9.50
C VAL A 383 -12.77 2.09 -8.67
N GLU A 384 -13.50 2.44 -7.60
CA GLU A 384 -13.00 3.40 -6.61
C GLU A 384 -11.76 2.81 -5.91
N SER A 385 -10.79 3.64 -5.52
CA SER A 385 -9.48 3.17 -5.02
C SER A 385 -9.12 3.77 -3.68
N SER A 386 -8.46 2.97 -2.83
CA SER A 386 -8.03 3.34 -1.49
C SER A 386 -6.54 3.07 -1.30
N VAL A 387 -5.78 4.11 -0.99
CA VAL A 387 -4.33 3.99 -0.74
C VAL A 387 -4.11 3.58 0.71
N PHE A 388 -3.52 2.40 0.92
CA PHE A 388 -3.06 1.93 2.23
C PHE A 388 -1.55 2.16 2.36
N THR A 389 -1.09 3.07 3.22
CA THR A 389 -1.82 3.94 4.17
C THR A 389 -1.07 5.26 4.35
N ILE A 390 -1.60 6.25 5.07
CA ILE A 390 -0.94 7.57 5.22
C ILE A 390 0.41 7.49 5.93
N SER A 391 0.53 6.71 7.00
CA SER A 391 1.75 6.59 7.81
C SER A 391 2.12 5.14 8.06
N ASP A 392 3.41 4.88 8.26
CA ASP A 392 3.87 3.56 8.70
C ASP A 392 3.17 3.14 10.01
N LEU A 393 2.90 1.84 10.15
CA LEU A 393 2.12 1.29 11.26
C LEU A 393 3.00 0.50 12.22
N GLY A 394 3.07 0.92 13.48
CA GLY A 394 3.84 0.27 14.54
C GLY A 394 3.07 -0.87 15.21
N TYR A 395 3.19 -2.09 14.70
CA TYR A 395 2.46 -3.25 15.25
C TYR A 395 3.02 -3.74 16.60
N HIS A 396 4.35 -3.86 16.72
CA HIS A 396 5.05 -4.15 17.97
C HIS A 396 6.48 -3.59 17.91
N LYS A 397 7.19 -3.59 19.04
CA LYS A 397 8.53 -2.94 19.16
C LYS A 397 9.51 -3.31 18.04
N ASP A 398 9.41 -4.55 17.56
CA ASP A 398 10.34 -5.11 16.56
C ASP A 398 9.79 -5.13 15.12
N PHE A 399 8.58 -4.62 14.88
CA PHE A 399 8.00 -4.60 13.52
C PHE A 399 7.18 -3.34 13.25
N ILE A 400 7.63 -2.59 12.23
CA ILE A 400 6.89 -1.48 11.65
C ILE A 400 6.51 -1.89 10.23
N SER A 401 5.22 -1.84 9.93
CA SER A 401 4.73 -2.03 8.57
C SER A 401 5.05 -0.79 7.74
N ARG A 402 5.94 -0.93 6.75
CA ARG A 402 6.48 0.17 5.94
C ARG A 402 5.59 0.58 4.74
N TYR A 403 4.28 0.38 4.86
CA TYR A 403 3.27 0.72 3.83
C TYR A 403 2.92 2.21 3.78
N GLY A 404 3.31 2.99 4.78
CA GLY A 404 2.95 4.39 4.88
C GLY A 404 3.51 5.25 3.75
N LEU A 405 2.75 6.24 3.31
CA LEU A 405 3.25 7.37 2.51
C LEU A 405 4.25 8.23 3.32
N ILE A 406 4.13 8.20 4.65
CA ILE A 406 5.02 8.86 5.61
C ILE A 406 5.76 7.80 6.42
N LYS A 407 7.07 7.96 6.54
CA LYS A 407 7.93 7.08 7.34
C LYS A 407 7.88 7.50 8.80
N THR A 408 7.68 6.55 9.72
CA THR A 408 7.60 6.81 11.16
C THR A 408 8.59 5.98 11.99
N ASN A 409 8.84 6.45 13.22
CA ASN A 409 9.52 5.70 14.28
C ASN A 409 8.57 4.69 14.95
N PRO A 410 9.08 3.75 15.78
CA PRO A 410 8.22 2.83 16.55
C PRO A 410 7.21 3.52 17.48
N ASP A 411 7.44 4.78 17.85
CA ASP A 411 6.54 5.60 18.66
C ASP A 411 5.55 6.43 17.82
N ASN A 412 5.44 6.13 16.52
CA ASN A 412 4.64 6.82 15.50
C ASN A 412 5.06 8.26 15.16
N SER A 413 6.17 8.76 15.71
CA SER A 413 6.71 10.07 15.31
C SER A 413 7.20 10.07 13.86
N VAL A 414 6.96 11.17 13.13
CA VAL A 414 7.32 11.29 11.71
C VAL A 414 8.84 11.42 11.52
N ILE A 415 9.41 10.58 10.65
CA ILE A 415 10.81 10.65 10.21
C ILE A 415 10.92 11.48 8.94
N LYS A 416 10.14 11.13 7.90
CA LYS A 416 10.15 11.81 6.60
C LYS A 416 8.92 11.48 5.76
N VAL A 417 8.64 12.32 4.77
CA VAL A 417 7.73 12.00 3.67
C VAL A 417 8.45 11.10 2.66
N LYS A 418 7.79 10.02 2.21
CA LYS A 418 8.36 9.08 1.22
C LYS A 418 8.03 9.50 -0.21
N THR A 419 8.78 8.97 -1.18
CA THR A 419 8.55 9.18 -2.62
C THR A 419 7.11 8.87 -3.05
N ALA A 420 6.51 7.82 -2.47
CA ALA A 420 5.14 7.43 -2.77
C ALA A 420 4.12 8.52 -2.44
N TYR A 421 4.34 9.34 -1.40
CA TYR A 421 3.44 10.46 -1.07
C TYR A 421 3.32 11.44 -2.24
N TYR A 422 4.45 11.90 -2.77
CA TYR A 422 4.47 12.84 -3.90
C TYR A 422 3.94 12.20 -5.19
N THR A 423 4.17 10.91 -5.36
CA THR A 423 3.63 10.15 -6.51
C THR A 423 2.11 10.06 -6.45
N VAL A 424 1.54 9.67 -5.31
CA VAL A 424 0.08 9.67 -5.07
C VAL A 424 -0.48 11.07 -5.30
N GLN A 425 0.19 12.09 -4.76
CA GLN A 425 -0.19 13.49 -4.93
C GLN A 425 -0.25 13.91 -6.42
N ASN A 426 0.72 13.48 -7.24
CA ASN A 426 0.71 13.73 -8.68
C ASN A 426 -0.48 13.03 -9.36
N VAL A 427 -0.72 11.76 -9.03
CA VAL A 427 -1.83 10.97 -9.60
C VAL A 427 -3.17 11.61 -9.29
N VAL A 428 -3.47 11.94 -8.04
CA VAL A 428 -4.77 12.54 -7.67
C VAL A 428 -4.97 13.95 -8.24
N THR A 429 -3.86 14.69 -8.47
CA THR A 429 -3.89 16.01 -9.09
C THR A 429 -4.36 15.96 -10.55
N VAL A 430 -3.95 14.91 -11.28
CA VAL A 430 -4.28 14.71 -12.69
C VAL A 430 -5.61 13.98 -12.83
N PHE A 431 -5.76 12.84 -12.16
CA PHE A 431 -6.91 11.95 -12.26
C PHE A 431 -7.88 12.24 -11.12
N ASN A 432 -8.96 12.96 -11.42
CA ASN A 432 -10.03 13.33 -10.48
C ASN A 432 -11.35 13.44 -11.24
N ASP A 433 -12.43 13.85 -10.55
CA ASP A 433 -13.80 13.91 -11.08
C ASP A 433 -13.95 14.80 -12.34
N ALA A 434 -12.98 15.66 -12.66
CA ALA A 434 -12.95 16.41 -13.92
C ALA A 434 -12.70 15.52 -15.15
N LEU A 435 -12.13 14.33 -14.96
CA LEU A 435 -11.91 13.36 -16.03
C LEU A 435 -13.06 12.34 -16.08
N GLU A 436 -13.37 11.90 -17.29
CA GLU A 436 -14.26 10.78 -17.55
C GLU A 436 -13.52 9.64 -18.25
N ARG A 437 -13.88 8.41 -17.92
CA ARG A 437 -13.24 7.21 -18.45
C ARG A 437 -13.66 6.93 -19.90
N LEU A 438 -12.72 6.55 -20.76
CA LEU A 438 -12.97 6.15 -22.15
C LEU A 438 -12.60 4.66 -22.39
N PRO A 439 -13.48 3.69 -22.08
CA PRO A 439 -13.15 2.26 -22.25
C PRO A 439 -13.05 1.82 -23.72
N GLY A 440 -13.79 2.45 -24.63
CA GLY A 440 -13.78 2.16 -26.07
C GLY A 440 -12.77 2.96 -26.88
N TYR A 441 -11.68 3.42 -26.25
CA TYR A 441 -10.72 4.32 -26.89
C TYR A 441 -9.87 3.60 -27.94
N ALA A 442 -9.86 4.10 -29.17
CA ALA A 442 -9.18 3.48 -30.30
C ALA A 442 -7.68 3.81 -30.32
N LEU A 443 -6.96 3.25 -29.35
CA LEU A 443 -5.51 3.37 -29.21
C LEU A 443 -4.82 2.07 -29.65
N THR A 444 -3.76 2.20 -30.44
CA THR A 444 -2.84 1.10 -30.77
C THR A 444 -1.42 1.49 -30.43
N VAL A 445 -0.63 0.49 -30.05
CA VAL A 445 0.81 0.61 -29.79
C VAL A 445 1.54 -0.21 -30.86
N SER A 446 2.69 0.27 -31.36
CA SER A 446 3.47 -0.43 -32.39
C SER A 446 3.87 -1.86 -32.00
N GLU A 447 3.84 -2.78 -32.98
CA GLU A 447 4.33 -4.16 -32.81
C GLU A 447 5.79 -4.19 -32.34
N GLY A 448 6.09 -5.02 -31.34
CA GLY A 448 7.42 -5.15 -30.74
C GLY A 448 7.67 -4.24 -29.52
N ALA A 449 6.75 -3.33 -29.18
CA ALA A 449 6.75 -2.68 -27.88
C ALA A 449 6.32 -3.68 -26.79
N THR A 450 6.84 -3.51 -25.57
CA THR A 450 6.42 -4.23 -24.35
C THR A 450 4.89 -4.21 -24.20
N ASN A 451 4.30 -5.19 -23.50
CA ASN A 451 2.86 -5.23 -23.25
C ASN A 451 2.45 -4.06 -22.34
N LEU A 452 2.14 -2.92 -22.96
CA LEU A 452 1.81 -1.70 -22.24
C LEU A 452 0.42 -1.81 -21.62
N THR A 453 0.34 -1.49 -20.33
CA THR A 453 -0.95 -1.17 -19.71
C THR A 453 -1.24 0.28 -20.01
N TRP A 454 -2.44 0.56 -20.51
CA TRP A 454 -2.86 1.92 -20.82
C TRP A 454 -4.34 2.13 -20.59
N PHE A 455 -4.68 3.38 -20.33
CA PHE A 455 -6.00 3.77 -19.85
C PHE A 455 -6.29 5.20 -20.34
N ALA A 456 -7.41 5.38 -21.04
CA ALA A 456 -7.79 6.68 -21.61
C ALA A 456 -8.93 7.37 -20.84
N PHE A 457 -8.85 8.69 -20.81
CA PHE A 457 -9.80 9.58 -20.16
C PHE A 457 -10.01 10.83 -21.00
N ARG A 458 -11.06 11.60 -20.68
CA ARG A 458 -11.33 12.90 -21.27
C ARG A 458 -11.66 13.92 -20.20
N ASP A 459 -11.07 15.10 -20.30
CA ASP A 459 -11.46 16.22 -19.46
C ASP A 459 -12.86 16.69 -19.87
N ARG A 460 -13.79 16.69 -18.90
CA ARG A 460 -15.21 17.01 -19.12
C ARG A 460 -15.41 18.44 -19.61
N LYS A 461 -14.54 19.38 -19.23
CA LYS A 461 -14.70 20.80 -19.52
C LYS A 461 -14.20 21.18 -20.92
N SER A 462 -13.00 20.72 -21.27
CA SER A 462 -12.33 21.06 -22.52
C SER A 462 -12.60 20.06 -23.64
N GLY A 463 -13.00 18.84 -23.29
CA GLY A 463 -13.16 17.72 -24.22
C GLY A 463 -11.83 17.15 -24.73
N LEU A 464 -10.70 17.51 -24.11
CA LEU A 464 -9.36 17.03 -24.46
C LEU A 464 -9.06 15.69 -23.79
N ASP A 465 -8.27 14.87 -24.46
CA ASP A 465 -7.97 13.51 -24.04
C ASP A 465 -6.72 13.43 -23.14
N VAL A 466 -6.72 12.43 -22.26
CA VAL A 466 -5.64 12.06 -21.36
C VAL A 466 -5.42 10.56 -21.47
N VAL A 467 -4.19 10.12 -21.74
CA VAL A 467 -3.85 8.70 -21.82
C VAL A 467 -2.75 8.39 -20.82
N ALA A 468 -3.05 7.58 -19.81
CA ALA A 468 -2.05 6.98 -18.95
C ALA A 468 -1.49 5.72 -19.59
N LEU A 469 -0.16 5.50 -19.53
CA LEU A 469 0.50 4.32 -20.06
C LEU A 469 1.82 3.99 -19.34
N TRP A 470 2.15 2.70 -19.25
CA TRP A 470 3.41 2.16 -18.72
C TRP A 470 3.63 0.72 -19.17
N ASP A 471 4.83 0.20 -18.95
CA ASP A 471 5.09 -1.24 -19.02
C ASP A 471 4.54 -1.94 -17.77
N GLY A 472 3.41 -2.62 -17.94
CA GLY A 472 2.71 -3.34 -16.88
C GLY A 472 3.11 -4.81 -16.75
N THR A 473 4.07 -5.27 -17.55
CA THR A 473 4.40 -6.70 -17.72
C THR A 473 4.86 -7.33 -16.39
N GLU A 474 5.80 -6.67 -15.72
CA GLU A 474 6.45 -7.19 -14.52
C GLU A 474 6.12 -6.40 -13.26
N ILE A 475 6.52 -6.95 -12.11
CA ILE A 475 6.49 -6.28 -10.81
C ILE A 475 7.27 -4.95 -10.92
N PRO A 476 6.75 -3.82 -10.40
CA PRO A 476 7.47 -2.55 -10.42
C PRO A 476 8.86 -2.69 -9.77
N SER A 477 9.90 -2.36 -10.53
CA SER A 477 11.30 -2.53 -10.15
C SER A 477 11.93 -1.22 -9.68
N ASN A 478 13.22 -1.27 -9.33
CA ASN A 478 14.02 -0.07 -9.08
C ASN A 478 14.60 0.57 -10.35
N HIS A 479 14.45 -0.07 -11.51
CA HIS A 479 15.05 0.38 -12.75
C HIS A 479 14.35 1.65 -13.27
N SER A 480 15.04 2.41 -14.13
CA SER A 480 14.46 3.57 -14.82
C SER A 480 14.90 3.56 -16.29
N GLU A 481 15.09 2.35 -16.81
CA GLU A 481 15.40 2.11 -18.21
C GLU A 481 14.18 2.46 -19.04
N ILE A 482 14.40 3.22 -20.11
CA ILE A 482 13.35 3.76 -20.95
C ILE A 482 13.40 3.03 -22.28
N GLU A 483 12.28 2.44 -22.63
CA GLU A 483 11.98 2.01 -24.00
C GLU A 483 11.13 3.10 -24.69
N THR A 484 11.02 3.01 -26.01
CA THR A 484 10.22 3.94 -26.80
C THR A 484 9.14 3.19 -27.56
N ALA A 485 7.93 3.72 -27.54
CA ALA A 485 6.80 3.14 -28.26
C ALA A 485 6.14 4.17 -29.18
N GLN A 486 5.59 3.71 -30.31
CA GLN A 486 4.68 4.53 -31.10
C GLN A 486 3.25 4.32 -30.59
N VAL A 487 2.56 5.40 -30.25
CA VAL A 487 1.17 5.39 -29.80
C VAL A 487 0.30 6.06 -30.86
N THR A 488 -0.64 5.32 -31.42
CA THR A 488 -1.58 5.82 -32.43
C THR A 488 -2.98 5.87 -31.85
N VAL A 489 -3.64 7.02 -31.98
CA VAL A 489 -4.96 7.27 -31.42
C VAL A 489 -5.90 7.76 -32.51
N LYS A 490 -6.88 6.94 -32.87
CA LYS A 490 -7.94 7.34 -33.81
C LYS A 490 -8.99 8.19 -33.08
N GLY A 491 -9.24 9.39 -33.58
CA GLY A 491 -10.19 10.35 -32.99
C GLY A 491 -9.67 11.07 -31.74
N GLY A 492 -8.36 11.01 -31.47
CA GLY A 492 -7.74 11.63 -30.30
C GLY A 492 -7.79 13.16 -30.34
N ARG A 493 -8.02 13.78 -29.18
CA ARG A 493 -8.22 15.23 -29.03
C ARG A 493 -7.11 15.86 -28.19
N PHE A 494 -6.08 16.32 -28.87
CA PHE A 494 -4.91 17.00 -28.26
C PHE A 494 -4.62 18.30 -29.02
N LYS A 495 -4.19 19.36 -28.33
CA LYS A 495 -3.76 20.64 -28.95
C LYS A 495 -2.26 20.86 -28.82
N GLU A 496 -1.75 20.86 -27.59
CA GLU A 496 -0.34 20.99 -27.24
C GLU A 496 0.01 19.85 -26.27
N PRO A 497 0.16 18.61 -26.76
CA PRO A 497 0.39 17.46 -25.90
C PRO A 497 1.78 17.48 -25.26
N VAL A 498 1.85 17.01 -24.03
CA VAL A 498 3.07 16.84 -23.24
C VAL A 498 3.13 15.43 -22.68
N TRP A 499 4.33 15.00 -22.30
CA TRP A 499 4.55 13.77 -21.56
C TRP A 499 4.82 14.12 -20.09
N LEU A 500 3.93 13.66 -19.20
CA LEU A 500 4.03 13.86 -17.76
C LEU A 500 4.43 12.54 -17.10
N ASP A 501 5.60 12.50 -16.47
CA ASP A 501 5.95 11.39 -15.57
C ASP A 501 5.17 11.51 -14.26
N LEU A 502 4.32 10.53 -13.94
CA LEU A 502 3.47 10.60 -12.75
C LEU A 502 4.26 10.26 -11.47
N ILE A 503 5.42 9.61 -11.59
CA ILE A 503 6.27 9.32 -10.43
C ILE A 503 6.94 10.60 -9.93
N THR A 504 7.64 11.32 -10.80
CA THR A 504 8.34 12.55 -10.42
C THR A 504 7.47 13.80 -10.47
N GLY A 505 6.39 13.79 -11.26
CA GLY A 505 5.59 14.97 -11.56
C GLY A 505 6.28 15.91 -12.55
N ASN A 506 7.32 15.47 -13.27
CA ASN A 506 8.00 16.27 -14.25
C ASN A 506 7.27 16.26 -15.61
N LEU A 507 7.15 17.44 -16.20
CA LEU A 507 6.51 17.65 -17.50
C LEU A 507 7.58 17.82 -18.56
N TYR A 508 7.39 17.16 -19.70
CA TYR A 508 8.30 17.17 -20.83
C TYR A 508 7.56 17.56 -22.11
N GLU A 509 8.23 18.40 -22.91
CA GLU A 509 7.79 18.78 -24.25
C GLU A 509 7.88 17.56 -25.18
N LEU A 510 6.80 17.29 -25.91
CA LEU A 510 6.82 16.39 -27.06
C LEU A 510 7.14 17.23 -28.31
N PRO A 511 8.29 17.00 -28.96
CA PRO A 511 8.66 17.71 -30.18
C PRO A 511 7.59 17.57 -31.27
N ALA A 512 7.39 18.61 -32.07
CA ALA A 512 6.37 18.62 -33.12
C ALA A 512 6.57 17.47 -34.15
N GLU A 513 7.82 17.08 -34.40
CA GLU A 513 8.17 15.95 -35.27
C GLU A 513 7.76 14.57 -34.70
N GLN A 514 7.59 14.48 -33.38
CA GLN A 514 7.09 13.29 -32.69
C GLN A 514 5.56 13.22 -32.65
N VAL A 515 4.85 14.30 -33.04
CA VAL A 515 3.39 14.35 -33.03
C VAL A 515 2.87 14.60 -34.45
N ALA A 516 2.34 13.56 -35.09
CA ALA A 516 1.72 13.67 -36.40
C ALA A 516 0.19 13.59 -36.29
N VAL A 517 -0.52 14.50 -36.96
CA VAL A 517 -1.99 14.50 -37.02
C VAL A 517 -2.41 14.40 -38.48
N SER A 518 -3.19 13.36 -38.82
CA SER A 518 -3.72 13.17 -40.17
C SER A 518 -5.03 12.39 -40.16
N GLY A 519 -6.04 12.85 -40.91
CA GLY A 519 -7.31 12.13 -41.07
C GLY A 519 -8.07 11.87 -39.76
N GLY A 520 -7.91 12.72 -38.74
CA GLY A 520 -8.50 12.53 -37.42
C GLY A 520 -7.75 11.52 -36.52
N THR A 521 -6.58 11.06 -36.94
CA THR A 521 -5.69 10.20 -36.15
C THR A 521 -4.50 11.01 -35.66
N VAL A 522 -4.17 10.84 -34.38
CA VAL A 522 -2.97 11.41 -33.74
C VAL A 522 -1.96 10.29 -33.54
N VAL A 523 -0.73 10.49 -33.98
CA VAL A 523 0.38 9.55 -33.86
C VAL A 523 1.48 10.19 -33.04
N PHE A 524 1.77 9.61 -31.88
CA PHE A 524 2.93 9.94 -31.05
C PHE A 524 4.05 8.95 -31.37
N LYS A 525 5.19 9.45 -31.81
CA LYS A 525 6.40 8.66 -32.09
C LYS A 525 7.35 8.72 -30.91
N ASP A 526 8.10 7.65 -30.72
CA ASP A 526 9.18 7.57 -29.73
C ASP A 526 8.76 7.97 -28.30
N VAL A 527 7.53 7.64 -27.91
CA VAL A 527 7.00 7.94 -26.58
C VAL A 527 7.82 7.18 -25.53
N PRO A 528 8.44 7.86 -24.55
CA PRO A 528 9.15 7.19 -23.46
C PRO A 528 8.21 6.32 -22.63
N VAL A 529 8.59 5.07 -22.40
CA VAL A 529 7.86 4.12 -21.57
C VAL A 529 8.83 3.33 -20.69
N TYR A 530 8.41 3.08 -19.46
CA TYR A 530 9.07 2.22 -18.48
C TYR A 530 8.02 1.66 -17.52
N ASP A 531 8.43 0.94 -16.47
CA ASP A 531 7.56 0.32 -15.47
C ASP A 531 6.91 1.32 -14.47
N GLY A 532 7.06 2.63 -14.70
CA GLY A 532 6.36 3.70 -13.99
C GLY A 532 5.34 4.43 -14.89
N PRO A 533 4.14 4.75 -14.39
CA PRO A 533 3.11 5.45 -15.17
C PRO A 533 3.51 6.84 -15.64
N ALA A 534 3.24 7.10 -16.92
CA ALA A 534 3.26 8.43 -17.50
C ALA A 534 1.88 8.77 -18.10
N ALA A 535 1.65 10.05 -18.38
CA ALA A 535 0.46 10.54 -19.05
C ALA A 535 0.81 11.35 -20.30
N LEU A 536 0.20 11.00 -21.44
CA LEU A 536 0.08 11.85 -22.61
C LEU A 536 -1.18 12.70 -22.46
N MET A 537 -1.02 14.02 -22.36
CA MET A 537 -2.14 14.93 -22.15
C MET A 537 -1.82 16.35 -22.61
N ASP A 538 -2.85 17.17 -22.75
CA ASP A 538 -2.66 18.56 -23.15
C ASP A 538 -2.09 19.42 -22.01
N LYS A 539 -1.08 20.24 -22.34
CA LYS A 539 -0.43 21.16 -21.41
C LYS A 539 -1.42 22.11 -20.71
N SER A 540 -2.51 22.50 -21.37
CA SER A 540 -3.52 23.42 -20.82
C SER A 540 -4.31 22.84 -19.65
N LEU A 541 -4.27 21.52 -19.44
CA LEU A 541 -4.91 20.84 -18.31
C LEU A 541 -4.05 20.86 -17.04
N LEU A 542 -2.80 21.35 -17.13
CA LEU A 542 -1.81 21.28 -16.07
C LEU A 542 -1.42 22.65 -15.54
N THR A 543 -1.23 22.73 -14.22
CA THR A 543 -0.60 23.86 -13.54
C THR A 543 0.76 23.39 -13.05
N PHE A 544 1.83 24.09 -13.41
CA PHE A 544 3.19 23.63 -13.15
C PHE A 544 4.16 24.79 -12.95
N VAL A 545 5.23 24.54 -12.20
CA VAL A 545 6.38 25.44 -12.07
C VAL A 545 7.27 25.26 -13.30
N PRO A 546 7.56 26.31 -14.09
CA PRO A 546 8.44 26.20 -15.26
C PRO A 546 9.85 25.77 -14.88
N ALA A 547 10.48 24.96 -15.74
CA ALA A 547 11.88 24.59 -15.59
C ALA A 547 12.76 25.84 -15.78
N ARG A 548 13.75 26.04 -14.89
CA ARG A 548 14.72 27.13 -15.04
C ARG A 548 15.55 26.90 -16.31
N GLU A 549 15.65 27.92 -17.16
CA GLU A 549 16.56 27.90 -18.30
C GLU A 549 18.00 27.77 -17.81
N LYS A 550 18.72 26.74 -18.27
CA LYS A 550 20.16 26.64 -18.04
C LYS A 550 20.85 27.74 -18.85
N LYS A 551 21.31 28.81 -18.20
CA LYS A 551 22.35 29.68 -18.78
C LYS A 551 23.57 28.81 -19.10
N GLY A 552 23.95 28.79 -20.37
CA GLY A 552 24.98 27.96 -21.02
C GLY A 552 25.91 27.14 -20.12
N ALA A 553 25.68 25.82 -20.08
CA ALA A 553 26.65 24.87 -19.54
C ALA A 553 27.42 24.20 -20.69
N LYS A 554 28.76 24.28 -20.64
CA LYS A 554 29.68 23.65 -21.59
C LYS A 554 29.45 22.14 -21.68
N LYS A 555 29.50 21.60 -22.91
CA LYS A 555 29.44 20.17 -23.24
C LYS A 555 30.36 19.36 -22.33
N ALA A 556 29.78 18.49 -21.50
CA ALA A 556 30.52 17.46 -20.79
C ALA A 556 30.94 16.34 -21.77
N ALA A 557 32.13 15.79 -21.52
CA ALA A 557 32.80 14.82 -22.38
C ALA A 557 32.11 13.45 -22.41
N LYS A 558 32.26 12.75 -23.53
CA LYS A 558 31.79 11.38 -23.77
C LYS A 558 32.41 10.40 -22.77
N GLU A 559 31.58 9.65 -22.05
CA GLU A 559 31.98 8.51 -21.24
C GLU A 559 32.40 7.32 -22.12
N LYS A 560 33.40 6.57 -21.63
CA LYS A 560 33.98 5.38 -22.26
C LYS A 560 33.09 4.13 -22.01
N PRO A 561 33.16 3.10 -22.87
CA PRO A 561 32.28 1.94 -22.79
C PRO A 561 32.67 1.03 -21.63
N VAL A 562 31.65 0.65 -20.84
CA VAL A 562 31.74 -0.40 -19.81
C VAL A 562 31.72 -1.77 -20.49
N LYS A 563 32.59 -2.68 -20.03
CA LYS A 563 32.69 -4.07 -20.51
C LYS A 563 31.38 -4.83 -20.25
N LYS A 564 30.86 -5.48 -21.29
CA LYS A 564 29.74 -6.44 -21.22
C LYS A 564 30.11 -7.62 -20.32
N SER A 565 29.28 -7.90 -19.33
CA SER A 565 29.20 -9.22 -18.69
C SER A 565 28.63 -10.23 -19.69
N VAL A 566 29.08 -11.48 -19.59
CA VAL A 566 28.64 -12.59 -20.44
C VAL A 566 27.17 -12.88 -20.13
N LYS A 567 26.27 -12.55 -21.06
CA LYS A 567 24.85 -12.95 -21.00
C LYS A 567 24.76 -14.46 -21.25
N ALA A 568 24.12 -15.20 -20.34
CA ALA A 568 23.59 -16.53 -20.65
C ALA A 568 22.54 -16.39 -21.76
N ASP A 569 22.54 -17.34 -22.70
CA ASP A 569 21.66 -17.32 -23.87
C ASP A 569 20.25 -17.81 -23.50
N GLU A 570 19.37 -16.87 -23.14
CA GLU A 570 17.97 -17.13 -22.78
C GLU A 570 17.11 -17.61 -23.96
N SER A 571 17.66 -17.72 -25.18
CA SER A 571 16.91 -18.08 -26.39
C SER A 571 16.52 -19.55 -26.50
N ARG A 572 16.97 -20.43 -25.58
CA ARG A 572 16.85 -21.89 -25.70
C ARG A 572 15.79 -22.57 -24.82
N PHE A 573 15.10 -21.84 -23.95
CA PHE A 573 13.99 -22.42 -23.19
C PHE A 573 12.74 -21.54 -23.18
N ALA A 574 11.58 -22.18 -23.29
CA ALA A 574 10.27 -21.55 -23.17
C ALA A 574 9.81 -21.54 -21.70
N LYS A 575 9.07 -20.49 -21.32
CA LYS A 575 8.60 -20.27 -19.95
C LYS A 575 7.10 -20.52 -19.87
N TYR A 576 6.69 -21.40 -18.97
CA TYR A 576 5.30 -21.73 -18.66
C TYR A 576 5.05 -21.49 -17.17
N LEU A 577 4.96 -20.20 -16.83
CA LEU A 577 4.78 -19.74 -15.47
C LEU A 577 3.34 -20.00 -14.98
N LEU A 578 3.20 -20.24 -13.69
CA LEU A 578 1.90 -20.42 -13.04
C LEU A 578 1.05 -19.15 -13.14
N PRO A 579 -0.21 -19.24 -13.58
CA PRO A 579 -1.14 -18.14 -13.51
C PRO A 579 -1.56 -17.89 -12.06
N GLY A 580 -1.36 -16.66 -11.54
CA GLY A 580 -1.96 -16.21 -10.29
C GLY A 580 -1.20 -16.50 -8.99
N THR A 581 0.09 -16.82 -9.02
CA THR A 581 0.86 -17.06 -7.78
C THR A 581 1.10 -15.79 -6.96
N GLN A 582 0.67 -15.80 -5.70
CA GLN A 582 0.90 -14.75 -4.71
C GLN A 582 2.25 -14.88 -3.96
N GLN A 583 2.95 -16.01 -4.14
CA GLN A 583 4.20 -16.39 -3.45
C GLN A 583 5.15 -17.15 -4.41
N PRO A 584 6.48 -17.18 -4.16
CA PRO A 584 7.41 -17.98 -4.96
C PRO A 584 7.08 -19.48 -4.93
N ALA A 585 7.01 -20.11 -6.10
CA ALA A 585 6.64 -21.50 -6.30
C ALA A 585 7.83 -22.34 -6.81
N PRO A 586 7.85 -23.66 -6.59
CA PRO A 586 8.89 -24.52 -7.16
C PRO A 586 8.87 -24.48 -8.70
N ALA A 587 10.02 -24.76 -9.31
CA ALA A 587 10.17 -24.77 -10.76
C ALA A 587 10.74 -26.10 -11.27
N VAL A 588 10.29 -26.52 -12.45
CA VAL A 588 10.79 -27.71 -13.14
C VAL A 588 11.19 -27.36 -14.55
N LEU A 589 12.47 -27.61 -14.87
CA LEU A 589 13.00 -27.57 -16.23
C LEU A 589 12.81 -28.93 -16.89
N VAL A 590 11.96 -28.96 -17.91
CA VAL A 590 11.64 -30.14 -18.74
C VAL A 590 12.61 -30.20 -19.91
N LEU A 591 13.30 -31.32 -20.07
CA LEU A 591 14.13 -31.63 -21.22
C LEU A 591 13.25 -32.24 -22.32
N GLY A 592 13.06 -31.59 -23.48
CA GLY A 592 12.15 -32.11 -24.50
C GLY A 592 12.21 -31.46 -25.89
N HIS A 593 11.47 -32.06 -26.83
CA HIS A 593 11.21 -31.54 -28.18
C HIS A 593 10.03 -30.56 -28.16
N LYS A 594 9.91 -29.71 -29.19
CA LYS A 594 8.92 -28.62 -29.45
C LYS A 594 7.63 -28.62 -28.59
N ASP A 595 7.17 -27.41 -28.25
CA ASP A 595 6.07 -27.05 -27.35
C ASP A 595 4.86 -28.02 -27.27
N GLU A 596 4.39 -28.57 -28.40
CA GLU A 596 3.25 -29.49 -28.43
C GLU A 596 3.49 -30.83 -27.68
N ALA A 597 4.72 -31.34 -27.65
CA ALA A 597 5.05 -32.61 -26.99
C ALA A 597 5.19 -32.48 -25.46
N ALA A 598 5.58 -31.30 -24.96
CA ALA A 598 5.73 -31.01 -23.53
C ALA A 598 4.41 -30.57 -22.86
N ALA A 599 3.38 -30.23 -23.65
CA ALA A 599 2.12 -29.63 -23.18
C ALA A 599 1.41 -30.45 -22.09
N GLY A 600 1.40 -31.78 -22.19
CA GLY A 600 0.77 -32.66 -21.18
C GLY A 600 1.47 -32.57 -19.82
N LEU A 601 2.80 -32.48 -19.82
CA LEU A 601 3.62 -32.41 -18.62
C LEU A 601 3.61 -30.99 -18.02
N VAL A 602 3.68 -29.95 -18.86
CA VAL A 602 3.50 -28.56 -18.45
C VAL A 602 2.15 -28.38 -17.74
N LYS A 603 1.07 -28.88 -18.35
CA LYS A 603 -0.27 -28.85 -17.75
C LYS A 603 -0.33 -29.58 -16.41
N TRP A 604 0.34 -30.73 -16.31
CA TRP A 604 0.42 -31.48 -15.04
C TRP A 604 1.20 -30.69 -13.97
N LEU A 605 2.38 -30.16 -14.29
CA LEU A 605 3.22 -29.38 -13.38
C LEU A 605 2.50 -28.12 -12.89
N ASN A 606 1.86 -27.38 -13.80
CA ASN A 606 1.08 -26.21 -13.43
C ASN A 606 -0.14 -26.59 -12.55
N GLY A 607 -0.79 -27.73 -12.83
CA GLY A 607 -1.83 -28.30 -11.97
C GLY A 607 -1.34 -28.74 -10.59
N ARG A 608 -0.02 -28.81 -10.36
CA ARG A 608 0.61 -29.02 -9.06
C ARG A 608 1.20 -27.74 -8.46
N GLU A 609 0.88 -26.58 -9.03
CA GLU A 609 1.40 -25.28 -8.59
C GLU A 609 2.94 -25.22 -8.65
N ALA A 610 3.54 -25.81 -9.70
CA ALA A 610 4.94 -25.61 -10.07
C ALA A 610 5.08 -24.87 -11.41
N HIS A 611 6.04 -23.97 -11.51
CA HIS A 611 6.45 -23.36 -12.77
C HIS A 611 7.08 -24.42 -13.67
N ALA A 612 6.81 -24.35 -14.97
CA ALA A 612 7.44 -25.22 -15.94
C ALA A 612 8.30 -24.40 -16.91
N PHE A 613 9.48 -24.91 -17.22
CA PHE A 613 10.37 -24.38 -18.24
C PHE A 613 10.67 -25.51 -19.20
N VAL A 614 10.68 -25.27 -20.51
CA VAL A 614 10.94 -26.33 -21.51
C VAL A 614 12.20 -25.97 -22.27
N LEU A 615 13.25 -26.77 -22.11
CA LEU A 615 14.52 -26.61 -22.82
C LEU A 615 14.47 -27.37 -24.15
N GLU A 616 14.78 -26.69 -25.25
CA GLU A 616 14.89 -27.34 -26.56
C GLU A 616 16.18 -28.17 -26.64
N THR A 617 16.04 -29.49 -26.84
CA THR A 617 17.17 -30.43 -26.88
C THR A 617 17.45 -31.02 -28.27
N GLU A 618 16.71 -30.61 -29.30
CA GLU A 618 16.86 -31.18 -30.65
C GLU A 618 18.22 -30.81 -31.27
N GLY A 619 18.89 -31.81 -31.86
CA GLY A 619 20.21 -31.62 -32.48
C GLY A 619 21.37 -31.47 -31.50
N LEU A 620 21.15 -31.64 -30.19
CA LEU A 620 22.20 -31.58 -29.16
C LEU A 620 22.71 -32.97 -28.76
N SER A 621 24.01 -33.08 -28.53
CA SER A 621 24.61 -34.23 -27.86
C SER A 621 24.27 -34.23 -26.36
N ALA A 622 24.44 -35.39 -25.69
CA ALA A 622 24.19 -35.53 -24.26
C ALA A 622 24.95 -34.49 -23.41
N ALA A 623 26.22 -34.21 -23.74
CA ALA A 623 27.03 -33.23 -23.04
C ALA A 623 26.54 -31.80 -23.25
N GLU A 624 26.03 -31.49 -24.45
CA GLU A 624 25.46 -30.18 -24.76
C GLU A 624 24.11 -29.96 -24.08
N VAL A 625 23.27 -30.99 -23.97
CA VAL A 625 22.00 -30.92 -23.22
C VAL A 625 22.27 -30.65 -21.74
N VAL A 626 23.21 -31.35 -21.12
CA VAL A 626 23.58 -31.13 -19.71
C VAL A 626 24.08 -29.69 -19.50
N LYS A 627 24.97 -29.21 -20.37
CA LYS A 627 25.50 -27.83 -20.29
C LYS A 627 24.39 -26.78 -20.50
N ALA A 628 23.48 -27.00 -21.44
CA ALA A 628 22.36 -26.11 -21.70
C ALA A 628 21.38 -26.09 -20.51
N ALA A 629 21.12 -27.25 -19.89
CA ALA A 629 20.29 -27.36 -18.69
C ALA A 629 20.92 -26.63 -17.49
N GLN A 630 22.23 -26.73 -17.29
CA GLN A 630 22.95 -25.97 -16.25
C GLN A 630 22.80 -24.45 -16.46
N GLY A 631 23.02 -23.96 -17.68
CA GLY A 631 22.82 -22.55 -18.01
C GLY A 631 21.37 -22.09 -17.83
N ALA A 632 20.39 -22.93 -18.16
CA ALA A 632 18.98 -22.65 -17.92
C ALA A 632 18.64 -22.60 -16.42
N LEU A 633 19.19 -23.50 -15.59
CA LEU A 633 19.02 -23.45 -14.14
C LEU A 633 19.60 -22.16 -13.52
N GLU A 634 20.78 -21.73 -13.99
CA GLU A 634 21.37 -20.45 -13.58
C GLU A 634 20.50 -19.26 -14.00
N ALA A 635 19.98 -19.26 -15.23
CA ALA A 635 19.06 -18.23 -15.70
C ALA A 635 17.77 -18.18 -14.86
N ILE A 636 17.16 -19.35 -14.62
CA ILE A 636 15.97 -19.48 -13.76
C ILE A 636 16.23 -18.95 -12.35
N ARG A 637 17.38 -19.27 -11.75
CA ARG A 637 17.71 -18.80 -10.40
C ARG A 637 18.06 -17.31 -10.34
N SER A 638 18.79 -16.80 -11.31
CA SER A 638 19.11 -15.36 -11.36
C SER A 638 17.87 -14.49 -11.56
N ARG A 639 16.81 -15.05 -12.14
CA ARG A 639 15.50 -14.41 -12.32
C ARG A 639 14.44 -14.99 -11.39
N ALA A 640 14.84 -15.66 -10.31
CA ALA A 640 13.92 -16.32 -9.39
C ALA A 640 12.93 -15.33 -8.76
N ALA A 641 13.39 -14.12 -8.42
CA ALA A 641 12.53 -13.06 -7.92
C ALA A 641 11.52 -12.59 -8.97
N GLU A 642 11.96 -12.41 -10.22
CA GLU A 642 11.13 -11.98 -11.35
C GLU A 642 10.05 -13.02 -11.68
N TRP A 643 10.43 -14.29 -11.80
CA TRP A 643 9.53 -15.38 -12.21
C TRP A 643 8.77 -16.00 -11.05
N GLN A 644 8.89 -15.44 -9.84
CA GLN A 644 8.34 -16.00 -8.61
C GLN A 644 8.72 -17.48 -8.46
N VAL A 645 9.97 -17.82 -8.74
CA VAL A 645 10.54 -19.15 -8.55
C VAL A 645 11.21 -19.22 -7.18
N LYS A 646 10.95 -20.30 -6.45
CA LYS A 646 11.67 -20.59 -5.21
C LYS A 646 13.06 -21.12 -5.56
N ALA A 647 14.09 -20.29 -5.38
CA ALA A 647 15.45 -20.56 -5.86
C ALA A 647 16.08 -21.87 -5.33
N GLY A 648 15.65 -22.36 -4.16
CA GLY A 648 16.05 -23.65 -3.58
C GLY A 648 15.09 -24.81 -3.86
N SER A 649 14.25 -24.68 -4.90
CA SER A 649 13.33 -25.73 -5.36
C SER A 649 13.19 -25.68 -6.89
N VAL A 650 14.33 -25.77 -7.58
CA VAL A 650 14.42 -25.83 -9.05
C VAL A 650 14.94 -27.21 -9.47
N GLY A 651 14.11 -27.98 -10.14
CA GLY A 651 14.41 -29.34 -10.57
C GLY A 651 14.50 -29.52 -12.07
N VAL A 652 15.03 -30.67 -12.51
CA VAL A 652 15.11 -31.06 -13.92
C VAL A 652 14.34 -32.36 -14.16
N LEU A 653 13.58 -32.43 -15.24
CA LEU A 653 12.79 -33.59 -15.62
C LEU A 653 13.14 -34.05 -17.04
N GLY A 654 13.40 -35.34 -17.22
CA GLY A 654 13.63 -35.96 -18.53
C GLY A 654 12.83 -37.25 -18.74
N HIS A 655 12.49 -37.53 -20.00
CA HIS A 655 11.76 -38.72 -20.46
C HIS A 655 12.63 -39.58 -21.41
N GLY A 656 12.59 -40.91 -21.23
CA GLY A 656 13.36 -41.86 -22.04
C GLY A 656 14.88 -41.59 -21.96
N ALA A 657 15.53 -41.41 -23.11
CA ALA A 657 16.97 -41.13 -23.19
C ALA A 657 17.39 -39.84 -22.46
N SER A 658 16.49 -38.84 -22.38
CA SER A 658 16.77 -37.58 -21.67
C SER A 658 16.69 -37.69 -20.15
N GLY A 659 16.08 -38.76 -19.63
CA GLY A 659 16.02 -39.03 -18.18
C GLY A 659 17.41 -39.27 -17.59
N ALA A 660 18.31 -39.92 -18.31
CA ALA A 660 19.70 -40.10 -17.89
C ALA A 660 20.47 -38.77 -17.80
N TRP A 661 20.13 -37.80 -18.65
CA TRP A 661 20.76 -36.47 -18.67
C TRP A 661 20.25 -35.60 -17.52
N ALA A 662 18.94 -35.66 -17.22
CA ALA A 662 18.34 -34.94 -16.09
C ALA A 662 19.02 -35.28 -14.75
N ALA A 663 19.40 -36.55 -14.55
CA ALA A 663 20.10 -37.00 -13.36
C ALA A 663 21.56 -36.51 -13.28
N GLY A 664 22.16 -36.06 -14.39
CA GLY A 664 23.54 -35.58 -14.47
C GLY A 664 23.70 -34.05 -14.48
N VAL A 665 22.61 -33.29 -14.33
CA VAL A 665 22.66 -31.82 -14.30
C VAL A 665 23.11 -31.34 -12.93
N GLU A 666 24.36 -30.89 -12.82
CA GLU A 666 24.86 -30.29 -11.58
C GLU A 666 24.06 -29.03 -11.20
N GLY A 667 23.88 -28.84 -9.89
CA GLY A 667 23.17 -27.70 -9.34
C GLY A 667 21.64 -27.85 -9.36
N THR A 668 21.05 -28.95 -9.80
CA THR A 668 19.60 -29.18 -9.63
C THR A 668 19.23 -29.51 -8.18
N ASP A 669 18.11 -28.99 -7.67
CA ASP A 669 17.63 -29.31 -6.30
C ASP A 669 16.96 -30.70 -6.26
N PHE A 670 16.40 -31.14 -7.40
CA PHE A 670 15.83 -32.48 -7.59
C PHE A 670 15.84 -32.88 -9.07
N ALA A 671 15.78 -34.18 -9.34
CA ALA A 671 15.70 -34.71 -10.70
C ALA A 671 14.56 -35.73 -10.84
N VAL A 672 13.92 -35.74 -12.00
CA VAL A 672 12.81 -36.64 -12.34
C VAL A 672 13.15 -37.41 -13.61
N VAL A 673 13.11 -38.74 -13.53
CA VAL A 673 13.51 -39.65 -14.60
C VAL A 673 12.32 -40.53 -14.97
N ILE A 674 11.74 -40.28 -16.14
CA ILE A 674 10.56 -40.99 -16.65
C ILE A 674 11.01 -42.00 -17.70
N ASP A 675 10.62 -43.27 -17.55
CA ASP A 675 10.80 -44.34 -18.55
C ASP A 675 12.25 -44.53 -19.06
N ALA A 676 13.26 -44.21 -18.25
CA ALA A 676 14.63 -44.60 -18.52
C ALA A 676 14.80 -46.10 -18.24
N GLY A 677 15.23 -46.88 -19.23
CA GLY A 677 15.49 -48.32 -19.04
C GLY A 677 16.42 -48.57 -17.84
N GLU A 678 16.24 -49.71 -17.15
CA GLU A 678 16.84 -50.06 -15.84
C GLU A 678 18.38 -49.93 -15.74
N ARG A 679 19.09 -49.72 -16.85
CA ARG A 679 20.56 -49.57 -16.90
C ARG A 679 21.08 -48.12 -16.88
N ALA A 680 20.23 -47.09 -16.89
CA ALA A 680 20.67 -45.71 -17.16
C ALA A 680 20.81 -44.79 -15.92
N VAL A 681 20.54 -45.27 -14.71
CA VAL A 681 20.52 -44.43 -13.49
C VAL A 681 21.72 -44.76 -12.58
N ALA A 682 22.93 -44.33 -12.97
CA ALA A 682 24.12 -44.34 -12.11
C ALA A 682 24.22 -42.98 -11.35
N PRO A 683 24.84 -42.93 -10.15
CA PRO A 683 24.51 -41.92 -9.14
C PRO A 683 25.19 -40.58 -9.45
N ALA A 684 24.43 -39.62 -9.97
CA ALA A 684 24.89 -38.25 -10.15
C ALA A 684 23.95 -37.21 -9.52
N LEU A 685 23.21 -37.56 -8.47
CA LEU A 685 22.78 -36.54 -7.51
C LEU A 685 23.92 -36.34 -6.52
N THR A 686 24.52 -35.14 -6.57
CA THR A 686 25.34 -34.63 -5.48
C THR A 686 24.57 -34.78 -4.15
N ALA A 687 25.28 -34.94 -3.03
CA ALA A 687 24.74 -35.36 -1.72
C ALA A 687 23.57 -34.52 -1.12
N LYS A 688 23.05 -33.52 -1.83
CA LYS A 688 21.93 -32.65 -1.43
C LYS A 688 20.64 -32.79 -2.26
N GLY A 689 20.65 -33.42 -3.44
CA GLY A 689 19.48 -33.45 -4.33
C GLY A 689 18.61 -34.71 -4.22
N ARG A 690 17.32 -34.61 -4.55
CA ARG A 690 16.34 -35.74 -4.51
C ARG A 690 16.06 -36.31 -5.91
N LEU A 691 15.95 -37.65 -6.03
CA LEU A 691 15.63 -38.35 -7.28
C LEU A 691 14.21 -38.93 -7.27
N PHE A 692 13.48 -38.78 -8.38
CA PHE A 692 12.21 -39.45 -8.63
C PHE A 692 12.33 -40.30 -9.90
N VAL A 693 12.01 -41.60 -9.81
CA VAL A 693 12.21 -42.55 -10.93
C VAL A 693 10.98 -43.44 -11.10
N GLY A 694 10.57 -43.68 -12.34
CA GLY A 694 9.69 -44.79 -12.69
C GLY A 694 8.58 -44.42 -13.67
N LYS A 695 7.60 -45.32 -13.81
CA LYS A 695 6.36 -45.09 -14.56
C LYS A 695 5.41 -44.20 -13.75
N LYS A 696 4.48 -43.51 -14.41
CA LYS A 696 3.51 -42.54 -13.86
C LYS A 696 3.38 -42.50 -12.33
N ASP A 697 2.77 -43.51 -11.72
CA ASP A 697 2.46 -43.53 -10.27
C ASP A 697 3.70 -43.56 -9.36
N ALA A 698 4.84 -44.03 -9.86
CA ALA A 698 6.11 -44.12 -9.13
C ALA A 698 6.86 -42.78 -9.01
N TRP A 699 6.59 -41.80 -9.88
CA TRP A 699 7.21 -40.47 -9.82
C TRP A 699 6.21 -39.34 -9.56
N GLU A 700 4.99 -39.41 -10.10
CA GLU A 700 4.00 -38.32 -9.99
C GLU A 700 3.59 -38.08 -8.53
N THR A 701 3.21 -39.12 -7.79
CA THR A 701 2.72 -39.00 -6.41
C THR A 701 3.82 -38.55 -5.44
N PRO A 702 5.04 -39.14 -5.45
CA PRO A 702 6.11 -38.69 -4.57
C PRO A 702 6.61 -37.29 -4.92
N LEU A 703 6.67 -36.91 -6.20
CA LEU A 703 7.06 -35.56 -6.62
C LEU A 703 6.02 -34.55 -6.17
N ALA A 704 4.72 -34.81 -6.40
CA ALA A 704 3.65 -33.92 -5.96
C ALA A 704 3.72 -33.68 -4.44
N THR A 705 3.85 -34.75 -3.66
CA THR A 705 4.00 -34.68 -2.19
C THR A 705 5.21 -33.84 -1.77
N TRP A 706 6.31 -33.94 -2.51
CA TRP A 706 7.52 -33.19 -2.22
C TRP A 706 7.42 -31.71 -2.62
N LEU A 707 6.74 -31.40 -3.73
CA LEU A 707 6.50 -30.02 -4.16
C LEU A 707 5.57 -29.26 -3.18
N GLU A 708 4.61 -29.94 -2.55
CA GLU A 708 3.70 -29.35 -1.56
C GLU A 708 4.44 -28.62 -0.42
N GLN A 709 5.58 -29.14 0.05
CA GLN A 709 6.32 -28.50 1.16
C GLN A 709 6.93 -27.14 0.77
N PHE A 710 7.04 -26.86 -0.54
CA PHE A 710 7.63 -25.62 -1.05
C PHE A 710 6.60 -24.56 -1.36
N LYS A 711 5.32 -24.93 -1.40
CA LYS A 711 4.20 -23.99 -1.54
C LYS A 711 4.16 -23.11 -0.29
N GLY A 712 4.18 -21.79 -0.50
CA GLY A 712 4.04 -20.85 0.60
C GLY A 712 2.72 -21.11 1.33
N LYS A 713 2.75 -21.11 2.66
CA LYS A 713 1.51 -20.96 3.43
C LYS A 713 0.97 -19.59 3.10
N VAL A 714 -0.07 -19.52 2.29
CA VAL A 714 -0.89 -18.32 2.22
C VAL A 714 -1.70 -18.34 3.52
N PHE A 715 -1.18 -17.59 4.50
CA PHE A 715 -1.53 -17.53 5.92
C PHE A 715 -0.86 -18.58 6.83
#